data_AF-A0A9E0EDC4-F1
#
_entry.id   AF-A0A9E0EDC4-F1
#
_cell.length_a   1.000
_cell.length_b   1.000
_cell.length_c   1.000
_cell.angle_alpha   90.00
_cell.angle_beta   90.00
_cell.angle_gamma   90.00
#
_symmetry.space_group_name_H-M   'P 1'
#
loop_
_entity.id
_entity.type
_entity.pdbx_description
1 polymer ?
#
loop_
_entity_poly.entity_id
_entity_poly.type
_entity_poly.pdbx_seq_one_letter_code
_entity_poly.pdbx_strand_id
1 'polypeptide(L)'
;MNKKPDNNFKNNSNESNSCSSPLEGSIIREHPVLQSNYKNKITFYYNDKKYYGYEGMMITSALASYGIYNIGKNLHDNSYQGLFCANGMCAQCRIIADGYIVKGCMTAIQDNMRLYSVESLPSLKREKLESFPDIYETKADVVVIGGGPSGLSACFELLNNSSLKVILVDDKQALGGKLLLQTHKFFGSKEDCYAGTRGFEIAKILEDKLKENSKINNLKIFTNTYFIGAFENNKIGLFDSQNYYIVETNSVILCTGAREKYLSFKNNHLPGIFGAGAFQTLLNRDLIKGSSKIFIVGAGNVGLIAAYHALQAGIEVVGIADVLPKQSGYKVHLDKIKRYGVPVYFSHSVIEAQGEERVNAVKIAPVDKDFKPDYNKIITFSIDTLLIAVGLAENNEMEDSLKRSSIQLYKAGDANEIAEASSAMFSGKLAALRLIKNLNKSLVFEDSLFEKEKVLKLPGGKVFDPDEIRQKQNFSGEVYPSIFCYQQIPCNPCVTSCPAHAIKIDGDPIYDLPLYQTGCTGCAKCVLTCPALAITLVDKRKRKDNKVMVTFPFEFLDKFLPVDEYQLTDIDGNIIGTGEFAGIKHFLKDKRSLISLYVDEKIANLAAGFRLPLQNMVIEGNYVRDSSNILKNSLNNNSSNLSIENTNNDPSFVCICERVKVEDVKEIIRLGIKDINFIKAATRLSMGACGGKTCSTTITSILREEGINRNVVEPNKPRPLIVEVPFKYFAGNKVKLNFDNINSKKKEKD
;
A
#
# COMPACT_ATOMS: atom_id res chain seq x y z
N MET A 1 -9.65 10.48 75.23
CA MET A 1 -8.57 11.45 75.47
C MET A 1 -7.25 10.81 75.07
N ASN A 2 -6.58 11.41 74.09
CA ASN A 2 -5.15 11.41 73.83
C ASN A 2 -4.36 10.14 73.44
N LYS A 3 -3.86 10.26 72.19
CA LYS A 3 -2.50 10.00 71.69
C LYS A 3 -2.14 8.56 71.26
N LYS A 4 -2.08 8.41 69.93
CA LYS A 4 -1.29 7.42 69.18
C LYS A 4 0.21 7.54 69.50
N PRO A 5 0.94 6.43 69.41
CA PRO A 5 2.29 6.43 68.90
C PRO A 5 2.45 5.59 67.62
N ASP A 6 3.47 5.96 66.87
CA ASP A 6 3.90 5.47 65.57
C ASP A 6 4.22 3.97 65.53
N ASN A 7 3.82 3.31 64.44
CA ASN A 7 4.35 2.00 64.06
C ASN A 7 5.07 2.12 62.70
N ASN A 8 6.40 2.15 62.79
CA ASN A 8 7.32 1.85 61.71
C ASN A 8 7.15 0.38 61.29
N PHE A 9 6.58 0.13 60.12
CA PHE A 9 6.90 -1.06 59.33
C PHE A 9 7.16 -0.63 57.88
N LYS A 10 8.38 -0.89 57.43
CA LYS A 10 8.93 -0.52 56.13
C LYS A 10 8.12 -1.16 55.00
N ASN A 11 7.59 -0.33 54.10
CA ASN A 11 7.08 -0.75 52.80
C ASN A 11 8.24 -1.24 51.91
N ASN A 12 8.31 -2.54 51.65
CA ASN A 12 9.01 -3.07 50.49
C ASN A 12 8.02 -3.09 49.30
N SER A 13 7.87 -1.95 48.63
CA SER A 13 7.26 -1.87 47.31
C SER A 13 8.35 -2.05 46.25
N ASN A 14 8.68 -3.30 45.93
CA ASN A 14 9.43 -3.68 44.74
C ASN A 14 8.67 -4.82 44.05
N GLU A 15 7.47 -4.52 43.54
CA GLU A 15 6.93 -5.28 42.42
C GLU A 15 7.51 -4.70 41.14
N SER A 16 8.46 -5.44 40.58
CA SER A 16 9.07 -5.22 39.28
C SER A 16 7.99 -5.17 38.19
N ASN A 17 7.79 -3.97 37.63
CA ASN A 17 7.07 -3.71 36.37
C ASN A 17 7.78 -4.35 35.17
N SER A 18 7.77 -5.68 35.07
CA SER A 18 8.25 -6.41 33.90
C SER A 18 7.14 -7.29 33.34
N CYS A 19 6.13 -6.66 32.75
CA CYS A 19 5.24 -7.31 31.81
C CYS A 19 4.78 -6.26 30.80
N SER A 20 5.57 -6.05 29.74
CA SER A 20 5.15 -5.27 28.59
C SER A 20 3.84 -5.87 28.08
N SER A 21 2.75 -5.11 28.16
CA SER A 21 1.46 -5.58 27.63
C SER A 21 1.64 -5.93 26.14
N PRO A 22 1.00 -6.99 25.60
CA PRO A 22 1.17 -7.42 24.20
C PRO A 22 0.99 -6.29 23.16
N LEU A 23 0.16 -5.28 23.49
CA LEU A 23 -0.01 -4.03 22.74
C LEU A 23 1.32 -3.34 22.39
N GLU A 24 2.25 -3.27 23.35
CA GLU A 24 3.48 -2.52 23.19
C GLU A 24 4.52 -3.24 22.33
N GLY A 25 4.43 -4.57 22.20
CA GLY A 25 5.35 -5.38 21.40
C GLY A 25 5.12 -5.27 19.89
N SER A 26 3.87 -5.01 19.46
CA SER A 26 3.50 -4.96 18.04
C SER A 26 3.52 -3.56 17.44
N ILE A 27 3.50 -2.51 18.27
CA ILE A 27 3.54 -1.12 17.81
C ILE A 27 4.99 -0.76 17.44
N ILE A 28 5.18 -0.21 16.25
CA ILE A 28 6.45 0.28 15.75
C ILE A 28 6.78 1.58 16.50
N ARG A 29 7.66 1.48 17.50
CA ARG A 29 8.21 2.63 18.24
C ARG A 29 9.46 3.21 17.58
N GLU A 30 10.19 2.36 16.86
CA GLU A 30 11.44 2.70 16.19
C GLU A 30 11.28 2.40 14.69
N HIS A 31 11.45 3.41 13.84
CA HIS A 31 11.41 3.27 12.39
C HIS A 31 12.40 4.26 11.76
N PRO A 32 13.15 3.89 10.71
CA PRO A 32 14.16 4.78 10.11
C PRO A 32 13.57 6.05 9.47
N VAL A 33 12.27 6.06 9.18
CA VAL A 33 11.59 7.14 8.45
C VAL A 33 10.40 7.74 9.20
N LEU A 34 9.73 6.95 10.04
CA LEU A 34 8.44 7.28 10.60
C LEU A 34 8.58 7.53 12.10
N GLN A 35 7.70 8.35 12.65
CA GLN A 35 7.64 8.63 14.09
C GLN A 35 6.27 8.25 14.61
N SER A 36 6.23 7.63 15.79
CA SER A 36 4.97 7.27 16.43
C SER A 36 4.27 8.48 17.01
N ASN A 37 2.99 8.64 16.66
CA ASN A 37 2.17 9.78 17.05
C ASN A 37 1.02 9.38 18.01
N TYR A 38 1.06 8.16 18.56
CA TYR A 38 0.05 7.68 19.49
C TYR A 38 0.19 8.37 20.86
N LYS A 39 -0.83 9.14 21.24
CA LYS A 39 -0.84 9.93 22.48
C LYS A 39 -1.92 9.46 23.46
N ASN A 40 -3.18 9.47 23.02
CA ASN A 40 -4.33 9.26 23.88
C ASN A 40 -4.70 7.78 23.95
N LYS A 41 -4.34 7.12 25.05
CA LYS A 41 -4.70 5.71 25.30
C LYS A 41 -6.17 5.62 25.71
N ILE A 42 -6.90 4.70 25.10
CA ILE A 42 -8.32 4.44 25.39
C ILE A 42 -8.54 2.95 25.69
N THR A 43 -9.67 2.64 26.31
CA THR A 43 -10.09 1.26 26.60
C THR A 43 -11.11 0.79 25.57
N PHE A 44 -11.06 -0.48 25.17
CA PHE A 44 -12.16 -1.12 24.43
C PHE A 44 -12.30 -2.58 24.88
N TYR A 45 -13.39 -3.24 24.50
CA TYR A 45 -13.64 -4.63 24.83
C TYR A 45 -13.76 -5.45 23.55
N TYR A 46 -13.16 -6.64 23.50
CA TYR A 46 -13.35 -7.59 22.42
C TYR A 46 -13.72 -8.95 23.01
N ASN A 47 -14.88 -9.47 22.63
CA ASN A 47 -15.49 -10.66 23.22
C ASN A 47 -15.47 -10.59 24.76
N ASP A 48 -15.96 -9.47 25.29
CA ASP A 48 -16.03 -9.10 26.72
C ASP A 48 -14.70 -9.01 27.49
N LYS A 49 -13.58 -9.32 26.84
CA LYS A 49 -12.25 -9.11 27.41
C LYS A 49 -11.81 -7.66 27.18
N LYS A 50 -11.21 -7.06 28.21
CA LYS A 50 -10.70 -5.68 28.17
C LYS A 50 -9.38 -5.60 27.41
N TYR A 51 -9.29 -4.62 26.51
CA TYR A 51 -8.10 -4.25 25.75
C TYR A 51 -7.86 -2.75 25.82
N TYR A 52 -6.67 -2.34 25.39
CA TYR A 52 -6.28 -0.94 25.26
C TYR A 52 -5.84 -0.64 23.85
N GLY A 53 -6.11 0.58 23.38
CA GLY A 53 -5.61 1.09 22.11
C GLY A 53 -5.40 2.58 22.19
N TYR A 54 -5.32 3.25 21.04
CA TYR A 54 -5.17 4.69 20.97
C TYR A 54 -6.30 5.31 20.14
N GLU A 55 -6.70 6.52 20.53
CA GLU A 55 -7.69 7.30 19.80
C GLU A 55 -7.32 7.44 18.30
N GLY A 56 -8.29 7.25 17.42
CA GLY A 56 -8.11 7.29 15.96
C GLY A 56 -7.55 6.00 15.34
N MET A 57 -7.10 5.02 16.14
CA MET A 57 -6.68 3.71 15.64
C MET A 57 -7.88 2.94 15.07
N MET A 58 -7.73 2.30 13.90
CA MET A 58 -8.79 1.46 13.34
C MET A 58 -8.95 0.16 14.15
N ILE A 59 -10.17 -0.38 14.25
CA ILE A 59 -10.47 -1.61 14.99
C ILE A 59 -9.53 -2.75 14.60
N THR A 60 -9.33 -3.00 13.29
CA THR A 60 -8.45 -4.08 12.83
C THR A 60 -6.99 -3.86 13.24
N SER A 61 -6.54 -2.61 13.30
CA SER A 61 -5.17 -2.26 13.68
C SER A 61 -4.98 -2.41 15.19
N ALA A 62 -6.00 -2.04 15.98
CA ALA A 62 -6.04 -2.29 17.42
C ALA A 62 -6.00 -3.80 17.73
N LEU A 63 -6.81 -4.62 17.06
CA LEU A 63 -6.79 -6.07 17.24
C LEU A 63 -5.46 -6.70 16.77
N ALA A 64 -4.94 -6.29 15.61
CA ALA A 64 -3.65 -6.76 15.10
C ALA A 64 -2.49 -6.44 16.05
N SER A 65 -2.56 -5.35 16.82
CA SER A 65 -1.55 -5.03 17.84
C SER A 65 -1.45 -6.07 18.96
N TYR A 66 -2.50 -6.86 19.19
CA TYR A 66 -2.52 -7.99 20.13
C TYR A 66 -2.31 -9.35 19.43
N GLY A 67 -1.95 -9.36 18.15
CA GLY A 67 -1.81 -10.58 17.37
C GLY A 67 -3.14 -11.21 16.95
N ILE A 68 -4.26 -10.48 17.05
CA ILE A 68 -5.59 -10.97 16.70
C ILE A 68 -5.88 -10.65 15.22
N TYR A 69 -5.73 -11.66 14.36
CA TYR A 69 -5.98 -11.54 12.91
C TYR A 69 -7.26 -12.22 12.46
N ASN A 70 -7.61 -13.30 13.15
CA ASN A 70 -8.91 -13.92 13.07
C ASN A 70 -9.90 -13.05 13.85
N ILE A 71 -10.90 -12.50 13.16
CA ILE A 71 -11.91 -11.63 13.77
C ILE A 71 -13.33 -12.21 13.64
N GLY A 72 -13.43 -13.49 13.31
CA GLY A 72 -14.67 -14.25 13.25
C GLY A 72 -14.62 -15.35 12.20
N LYS A 73 -15.79 -15.90 11.88
CA LYS A 73 -15.96 -16.98 10.91
C LYS A 73 -16.84 -16.56 9.75
N ASN A 74 -16.55 -17.07 8.57
CA ASN A 74 -17.46 -16.94 7.45
C ASN A 74 -18.67 -17.85 7.67
N LEU A 75 -19.86 -17.32 7.37
CA LEU A 75 -21.13 -17.98 7.68
C LEU A 75 -21.49 -19.12 6.73
N HIS A 76 -20.79 -19.26 5.60
CA HIS A 76 -21.05 -20.31 4.62
C HIS A 76 -20.30 -21.61 4.93
N ASP A 77 -19.07 -21.52 5.43
CA ASP A 77 -18.19 -22.67 5.64
C ASP A 77 -17.55 -22.73 7.04
N ASN A 78 -17.90 -21.80 7.94
CA ASN A 78 -17.32 -21.66 9.27
C ASN A 78 -15.80 -21.46 9.30
N SER A 79 -15.15 -21.19 8.16
CA SER A 79 -13.70 -20.95 8.13
C SER A 79 -13.38 -19.54 8.62
N TYR A 80 -12.20 -19.37 9.20
CA TYR A 80 -11.78 -18.10 9.77
C TYR A 80 -11.68 -16.98 8.73
N GLN A 81 -11.94 -15.75 9.16
CA GLN A 81 -11.84 -14.56 8.32
C GLN A 81 -11.06 -13.45 9.04
N GLY A 82 -10.36 -12.65 8.23
CA GLY A 82 -9.50 -11.59 8.74
C GLY A 82 -9.46 -10.37 7.83
N LEU A 83 -8.50 -9.49 8.11
CA LEU A 83 -8.21 -8.34 7.26
C LEU A 83 -7.56 -8.79 5.94
N PHE A 84 -8.01 -8.24 4.80
CA PHE A 84 -7.33 -8.39 3.51
C PHE A 84 -6.86 -7.06 2.91
N CYS A 85 -7.77 -6.07 2.73
CA CYS A 85 -7.45 -4.85 1.95
C CYS A 85 -7.11 -3.58 2.76
N ALA A 86 -7.48 -3.54 4.05
CA ALA A 86 -7.41 -2.34 4.92
C ALA A 86 -7.90 -1.00 4.32
N ASN A 87 -8.84 -1.06 3.37
CA ASN A 87 -9.28 0.11 2.59
C ASN A 87 -10.82 0.16 2.40
N GLY A 88 -11.57 -0.64 3.16
CA GLY A 88 -13.04 -0.68 3.10
C GLY A 88 -13.65 -1.42 1.91
N MET A 89 -12.83 -1.96 1.00
CA MET A 89 -13.30 -2.53 -0.27
C MET A 89 -13.69 -4.02 -0.21
N CYS A 90 -12.98 -4.85 0.56
CA CYS A 90 -13.16 -6.31 0.53
C CYS A 90 -14.23 -6.86 1.50
N ALA A 91 -14.60 -6.10 2.54
CA ALA A 91 -15.54 -6.51 3.59
C ALA A 91 -15.21 -7.81 4.37
N GLN A 92 -13.99 -8.34 4.27
CA GLN A 92 -13.59 -9.52 5.08
C GLN A 92 -13.42 -9.17 6.56
N CYS A 93 -13.00 -7.94 6.86
CA CYS A 93 -12.82 -7.45 8.21
C CYS A 93 -14.13 -7.01 8.90
N ARG A 94 -15.25 -7.69 8.63
CA ARG A 94 -16.53 -7.38 9.28
C ARG A 94 -16.46 -7.79 10.74
N ILE A 95 -16.91 -6.89 11.62
CA ILE A 95 -16.94 -7.09 13.06
C ILE A 95 -18.19 -6.41 13.63
N ILE A 96 -18.71 -6.91 14.74
CA ILE A 96 -19.82 -6.27 15.44
C ILE A 96 -19.23 -5.23 16.40
N ALA A 97 -19.52 -3.96 16.19
CA ALA A 97 -19.17 -2.86 17.09
C ALA A 97 -20.45 -2.24 17.67
N ASP A 98 -20.59 -2.29 18.99
CA ASP A 98 -21.75 -1.78 19.75
C ASP A 98 -23.12 -2.28 19.21
N GLY A 99 -23.12 -3.51 18.71
CA GLY A 99 -24.32 -4.17 18.15
C GLY A 99 -24.53 -3.96 16.65
N TYR A 100 -23.64 -3.25 15.96
CA TYR A 100 -23.72 -2.99 14.52
C TYR A 100 -22.58 -3.66 13.75
N ILE A 101 -22.87 -4.27 12.60
CA ILE A 101 -21.80 -4.75 11.71
C ILE A 101 -21.11 -3.55 11.08
N VAL A 102 -19.80 -3.45 11.27
CA VAL A 102 -18.95 -2.44 10.64
C VAL A 102 -17.76 -3.09 9.96
N LYS A 103 -17.08 -2.33 9.09
CA LYS A 103 -15.80 -2.72 8.52
C LYS A 103 -14.70 -2.26 9.46
N GLY A 104 -14.09 -3.17 10.21
CA GLY A 104 -13.10 -2.81 11.24
C GLY A 104 -11.87 -2.04 10.73
N CYS A 105 -11.55 -2.13 9.44
CA CYS A 105 -10.46 -1.33 8.85
C CYS A 105 -10.81 0.13 8.53
N MET A 106 -12.09 0.49 8.60
CA MET A 106 -12.62 1.83 8.32
C MET A 106 -13.23 2.48 9.57
N THR A 107 -13.33 1.76 10.67
CA THR A 107 -13.96 2.23 11.91
C THR A 107 -12.88 2.38 12.98
N ALA A 108 -12.72 3.60 13.50
CA ALA A 108 -11.83 3.87 14.61
C ALA A 108 -12.39 3.33 15.93
N ILE A 109 -11.53 2.84 16.82
CA ILE A 109 -11.91 2.49 18.18
C ILE A 109 -12.31 3.73 18.98
N GLN A 110 -13.31 3.58 19.84
CA GLN A 110 -13.78 4.60 20.79
C GLN A 110 -13.64 4.09 22.21
N ASP A 111 -13.57 5.01 23.18
CA ASP A 111 -13.43 4.61 24.59
C ASP A 111 -14.66 3.82 25.05
N ASN A 112 -14.41 2.70 25.70
CA ASN A 112 -15.39 1.69 26.13
C ASN A 112 -16.23 1.04 25.02
N MET A 113 -15.82 1.15 23.76
CA MET A 113 -16.46 0.46 22.63
C MET A 113 -16.45 -1.06 22.85
N ARG A 114 -17.57 -1.73 22.55
CA ARG A 114 -17.69 -3.20 22.63
C ARG A 114 -17.66 -3.84 21.26
N LEU A 115 -16.69 -4.71 21.07
CA LEU A 115 -16.45 -5.44 19.84
C LEU A 115 -16.74 -6.93 20.03
N TYR A 116 -17.38 -7.56 19.05
CA TYR A 116 -17.61 -8.99 19.04
C TYR A 116 -17.27 -9.58 17.68
N SER A 117 -16.67 -10.77 17.68
CA SER A 117 -16.46 -11.53 16.45
C SER A 117 -17.80 -11.90 15.79
N VAL A 118 -17.79 -11.96 14.45
CA VAL A 118 -18.95 -12.44 13.69
C VAL A 118 -18.90 -13.97 13.68
N GLU A 119 -19.63 -14.60 14.59
CA GLU A 119 -19.79 -16.07 14.65
C GLU A 119 -21.10 -16.54 14.01
N SER A 120 -22.11 -15.66 13.93
CA SER A 120 -23.41 -15.93 13.35
C SER A 120 -23.97 -14.67 12.68
N LEU A 121 -25.10 -14.80 11.96
CA LEU A 121 -25.87 -13.63 11.56
C LEU A 121 -26.29 -12.85 12.82
N PRO A 122 -26.03 -11.54 12.90
CA PRO A 122 -26.45 -10.77 14.06
C PRO A 122 -27.95 -10.55 14.03
N SER A 123 -28.54 -10.49 15.23
CA SER A 123 -29.93 -10.07 15.39
C SER A 123 -30.10 -8.59 15.03
N LEU A 124 -31.12 -8.26 14.25
CA LEU A 124 -31.52 -6.87 14.02
C LEU A 124 -31.95 -6.23 15.34
N LYS A 125 -31.16 -5.26 15.80
CA LYS A 125 -31.50 -4.46 16.97
C LYS A 125 -32.67 -3.54 16.60
N ARG A 126 -33.87 -3.83 17.10
CA ARG A 126 -35.06 -3.00 16.88
C ARG A 126 -35.03 -1.82 17.85
N GLU A 127 -34.35 -0.75 17.45
CA GLU A 127 -34.35 0.51 18.20
C GLU A 127 -35.49 1.39 17.68
N LYS A 128 -36.35 1.88 18.60
CA LYS A 128 -37.34 2.91 18.27
C LYS A 128 -36.63 4.26 18.27
N LEU A 129 -36.56 4.91 17.11
CA LEU A 129 -35.97 6.24 16.98
C LEU A 129 -37.02 7.31 17.32
N GLU A 130 -36.64 8.31 18.12
CA GLU A 130 -37.49 9.46 18.44
C GLU A 130 -37.58 10.44 17.24
N SER A 131 -36.49 10.56 16.48
CA SER A 131 -36.41 11.36 15.25
C SER A 131 -35.43 10.73 14.26
N PHE A 132 -35.60 11.07 12.98
CA PHE A 132 -34.68 10.66 11.92
C PHE A 132 -33.63 11.75 11.68
N PRO A 133 -32.36 11.38 11.40
CA PRO A 133 -31.32 12.34 11.01
C PRO A 133 -31.72 13.12 9.76
N ASP A 134 -31.50 14.45 9.76
CA ASP A 134 -31.79 15.33 8.62
C ASP A 134 -31.02 14.91 7.34
N ILE A 135 -31.60 15.22 6.18
CA ILE A 135 -31.01 15.06 4.86
C ILE A 135 -30.56 16.43 4.37
N TYR A 136 -29.26 16.61 4.14
CA TYR A 136 -28.72 17.92 3.76
C TYR A 136 -28.65 18.07 2.23
N GLU A 137 -29.24 19.12 1.67
CA GLU A 137 -29.18 19.43 0.23
C GLU A 137 -28.30 20.65 -0.04
N THR A 138 -27.45 20.57 -1.07
CA THR A 138 -26.60 21.70 -1.47
C THR A 138 -26.29 21.67 -2.97
N LYS A 139 -25.54 22.68 -3.45
CA LYS A 139 -25.12 22.80 -4.85
C LYS A 139 -23.63 23.10 -4.95
N ALA A 140 -22.99 22.52 -5.96
CA ALA A 140 -21.60 22.82 -6.33
C ALA A 140 -21.42 22.74 -7.84
N ASP A 141 -20.53 23.54 -8.39
CA ASP A 141 -20.26 23.52 -9.84
C ASP A 141 -19.55 22.23 -10.23
N VAL A 142 -18.60 21.78 -9.40
CA VAL A 142 -17.80 20.57 -9.63
C VAL A 142 -17.65 19.77 -8.34
N VAL A 143 -17.79 18.45 -8.43
CA VAL A 143 -17.43 17.52 -7.35
C VAL A 143 -16.22 16.68 -7.76
N VAL A 144 -15.17 16.70 -6.96
CA VAL A 144 -13.98 15.84 -7.10
C VAL A 144 -14.10 14.70 -6.09
N ILE A 145 -14.08 13.46 -6.58
CA ILE A 145 -14.24 12.26 -5.75
C ILE A 145 -12.88 11.56 -5.61
N GLY A 146 -12.29 11.63 -4.42
CA GLY A 146 -10.98 11.10 -4.06
C GLY A 146 -9.97 12.21 -3.80
N GLY A 147 -9.50 12.32 -2.55
CA GLY A 147 -8.49 13.26 -2.05
C GLY A 147 -7.05 12.77 -2.16
N GLY A 148 -6.77 11.88 -3.11
CA GLY A 148 -5.41 11.45 -3.46
C GLY A 148 -4.63 12.50 -4.26
N PRO A 149 -3.42 12.17 -4.75
CA PRO A 149 -2.60 13.10 -5.54
C PRO A 149 -3.35 13.72 -6.72
N SER A 150 -4.07 12.91 -7.51
CA SER A 150 -4.84 13.39 -8.66
C SER A 150 -5.96 14.36 -8.25
N GLY A 151 -6.67 14.06 -7.16
CA GLY A 151 -7.74 14.93 -6.65
C GLY A 151 -7.24 16.25 -6.12
N LEU A 152 -6.17 16.24 -5.31
CA LEU A 152 -5.56 17.46 -4.79
C LEU A 152 -5.02 18.35 -5.92
N SER A 153 -4.34 17.75 -6.90
CA SER A 153 -3.88 18.47 -8.10
C SER A 153 -5.03 19.02 -8.93
N ALA A 154 -6.12 18.26 -9.11
CA ALA A 154 -7.31 18.74 -9.82
C ALA A 154 -7.96 19.93 -9.12
N CYS A 155 -8.17 19.86 -7.80
CA CYS A 155 -8.71 20.97 -7.01
C CYS A 155 -7.83 22.23 -7.12
N PHE A 156 -6.51 22.08 -7.05
CA PHE A 156 -5.59 23.21 -7.13
C PHE A 156 -5.70 23.94 -8.48
N GLU A 157 -5.80 23.18 -9.56
CA GLU A 157 -5.94 23.74 -10.92
C GLU A 157 -7.33 24.34 -11.17
N LEU A 158 -8.40 23.75 -10.62
CA LEU A 158 -9.74 24.34 -10.64
C LEU A 158 -9.76 25.70 -9.95
N LEU A 159 -9.14 25.82 -8.76
CA LEU A 159 -9.10 27.08 -8.02
C LEU A 159 -8.28 28.15 -8.76
N ASN A 160 -7.12 27.81 -9.29
CA ASN A 160 -6.27 28.81 -9.95
C ASN A 160 -6.91 29.36 -11.23
N ASN A 161 -7.50 28.48 -12.03
CA ASN A 161 -7.91 28.82 -13.41
C ASN A 161 -9.42 29.09 -13.54
N SER A 162 -10.18 29.10 -12.44
CA SER A 162 -11.62 29.38 -12.45
C SER A 162 -12.12 30.04 -11.16
N SER A 163 -13.42 30.32 -11.10
CA SER A 163 -14.13 30.75 -9.88
C SER A 163 -15.18 29.73 -9.45
N LEU A 164 -15.04 28.47 -9.89
CA LEU A 164 -15.99 27.40 -9.64
C LEU A 164 -16.03 27.03 -8.16
N LYS A 165 -17.23 26.74 -7.66
CA LYS A 165 -17.48 26.13 -6.34
C LYS A 165 -17.21 24.64 -6.41
N VAL A 166 -16.18 24.19 -5.71
CA VAL A 166 -15.66 22.81 -5.74
C VAL A 166 -15.94 22.11 -4.41
N ILE A 167 -16.47 20.90 -4.48
CA ILE A 167 -16.50 19.97 -3.34
C ILE A 167 -15.51 18.85 -3.59
N LEU A 168 -14.57 18.65 -2.67
CA LEU A 168 -13.68 17.50 -2.64
C LEU A 168 -14.19 16.50 -1.61
N VAL A 169 -14.38 15.24 -2.03
CA VAL A 169 -14.87 14.15 -1.18
C VAL A 169 -13.80 13.08 -1.07
N ASP A 170 -13.48 12.63 0.15
CA ASP A 170 -12.60 11.49 0.41
C ASP A 170 -13.16 10.61 1.52
N ASP A 171 -13.05 9.30 1.36
CA ASP A 171 -13.58 8.32 2.30
C ASP A 171 -12.66 8.03 3.49
N LYS A 172 -11.48 8.65 3.52
CA LYS A 172 -10.50 8.57 4.62
C LYS A 172 -10.46 9.85 5.42
N GLN A 173 -9.86 9.76 6.60
CA GLN A 173 -9.71 10.88 7.54
C GLN A 173 -8.72 11.94 7.05
N ALA A 174 -7.66 11.51 6.37
CA ALA A 174 -6.58 12.38 5.92
C ALA A 174 -6.45 12.35 4.39
N LEU A 175 -6.17 13.52 3.81
CA LEU A 175 -5.91 13.70 2.38
C LEU A 175 -4.52 13.17 1.99
N GLY A 176 -4.32 12.92 0.70
CA GLY A 176 -3.09 12.37 0.13
C GLY A 176 -3.24 10.94 -0.39
N GLY A 177 -4.32 10.26 -0.01
CA GLY A 177 -4.61 8.90 -0.48
C GLY A 177 -3.45 7.94 -0.24
N LYS A 178 -3.03 7.21 -1.28
CA LYS A 178 -1.96 6.20 -1.16
C LYS A 178 -0.57 6.78 -0.92
N LEU A 179 -0.34 8.08 -1.16
CA LEU A 179 0.93 8.74 -0.86
C LEU A 179 1.30 8.63 0.63
N LEU A 180 0.29 8.67 1.52
CA LEU A 180 0.48 8.54 2.97
C LEU A 180 1.11 7.22 3.39
N LEU A 181 1.02 6.18 2.54
CA LEU A 181 1.54 4.85 2.82
C LEU A 181 2.99 4.67 2.33
N GLN A 182 3.55 5.64 1.60
CA GLN A 182 4.83 5.47 0.92
C GLN A 182 5.96 6.15 1.70
N THR A 183 6.78 5.33 2.36
CA THR A 183 7.98 5.81 3.04
C THR A 183 9.14 6.00 2.06
N HIS A 184 9.17 5.31 0.92
CA HIS A 184 10.22 5.50 -0.09
C HIS A 184 10.16 6.89 -0.78
N LYS A 185 11.30 7.34 -1.30
CA LYS A 185 11.39 8.55 -2.14
C LYS A 185 10.88 8.23 -3.56
N PHE A 186 10.16 9.16 -4.19
CA PHE A 186 9.60 8.97 -5.53
C PHE A 186 10.58 9.27 -6.66
N PHE A 187 10.38 8.60 -7.80
CA PHE A 187 10.99 8.94 -9.08
C PHE A 187 10.29 10.13 -9.74
N GLY A 188 10.83 10.60 -10.86
CA GLY A 188 10.27 11.67 -11.68
C GLY A 188 11.14 12.93 -11.71
N SER A 189 10.48 14.03 -12.08
CA SER A 189 11.02 15.38 -12.11
C SER A 189 10.94 16.01 -10.73
N LYS A 190 12.05 16.57 -10.24
CA LYS A 190 12.01 17.33 -8.99
C LYS A 190 11.11 18.57 -9.09
N GLU A 191 11.11 19.22 -10.25
CA GLU A 191 10.35 20.44 -10.51
C GLU A 191 8.85 20.16 -10.61
N ASP A 192 8.48 19.12 -11.38
CA ASP A 192 7.07 18.91 -11.71
C ASP A 192 6.33 18.00 -10.73
N CYS A 193 7.02 17.06 -10.08
CA CYS A 193 6.38 16.04 -9.23
C CYS A 193 7.13 15.75 -7.93
N TYR A 194 8.00 16.67 -7.48
CA TYR A 194 8.71 16.58 -6.21
C TYR A 194 9.58 15.32 -6.05
N ALA A 195 10.11 14.79 -7.16
CA ALA A 195 10.95 13.59 -7.12
C ALA A 195 12.14 13.73 -6.15
N GLY A 196 12.50 12.62 -5.49
CA GLY A 196 13.42 12.62 -4.35
C GLY A 196 12.77 12.96 -3.00
N THR A 197 11.47 13.22 -2.97
CA THR A 197 10.66 13.44 -1.76
C THR A 197 9.84 12.18 -1.43
N ARG A 198 9.53 11.96 -0.15
CA ARG A 198 8.72 10.80 0.28
C ARG A 198 7.23 11.07 0.05
N GLY A 199 6.43 10.02 -0.15
CA GLY A 199 5.02 10.17 -0.50
C GLY A 199 4.21 10.99 0.50
N PHE A 200 4.31 10.66 1.78
CA PHE A 200 3.56 11.37 2.82
C PHE A 200 3.96 12.85 2.94
N GLU A 201 5.18 13.22 2.54
CA GLU A 201 5.63 14.61 2.47
C GLU A 201 5.05 15.31 1.24
N ILE A 202 4.96 14.62 0.09
CA ILE A 202 4.28 15.14 -1.11
C ILE A 202 2.81 15.39 -0.82
N ALA A 203 2.12 14.48 -0.13
CA ALA A 203 0.73 14.67 0.29
C ALA A 203 0.56 15.97 1.10
N LYS A 204 1.48 16.22 2.04
CA LYS A 204 1.49 17.44 2.85
C LYS A 204 1.72 18.70 2.00
N ILE A 205 2.67 18.66 1.07
CA ILE A 205 2.95 19.77 0.13
C ILE A 205 1.69 20.11 -0.70
N LEU A 206 1.00 19.10 -1.22
CA LEU A 206 -0.22 19.31 -2.02
C LEU A 206 -1.37 19.88 -1.18
N GLU A 207 -1.54 19.41 0.05
CA GLU A 207 -2.55 19.92 0.97
C GLU A 207 -2.27 21.38 1.36
N ASP A 208 -1.03 21.72 1.69
CA ASP A 208 -0.64 23.07 2.10
C ASP A 208 -0.81 24.07 0.94
N LYS A 209 -0.47 23.66 -0.29
CA LYS A 209 -0.74 24.45 -1.51
C LYS A 209 -2.22 24.80 -1.70
N LEU A 210 -3.14 23.91 -1.34
CA LEU A 210 -4.57 24.22 -1.40
C LEU A 210 -4.97 25.21 -0.30
N LYS A 211 -4.48 25.01 0.94
CA LYS A 211 -4.78 25.89 2.07
C LYS A 211 -4.29 27.31 1.86
N GLU A 212 -3.14 27.47 1.21
CA GLU A 212 -2.53 28.76 0.89
C GLU A 212 -3.13 29.43 -0.35
N ASN A 213 -4.06 28.77 -1.06
CA ASN A 213 -4.67 29.32 -2.27
C ASN A 213 -5.60 30.50 -1.93
N SER A 214 -5.47 31.61 -2.67
CA SER A 214 -6.28 32.81 -2.45
C SER A 214 -7.80 32.60 -2.65
N LYS A 215 -8.20 31.55 -3.37
CA LYS A 215 -9.60 31.17 -3.62
C LYS A 215 -10.05 29.96 -2.81
N ILE A 216 -9.36 29.61 -1.71
CA ILE A 216 -9.70 28.46 -0.84
C ILE A 216 -11.17 28.45 -0.36
N ASN A 217 -11.82 29.61 -0.26
CA ASN A 217 -13.25 29.71 0.10
C ASN A 217 -14.18 29.01 -0.92
N ASN A 218 -13.74 28.85 -2.17
CA ASN A 218 -14.45 28.13 -3.22
C ASN A 218 -14.24 26.61 -3.15
N LEU A 219 -13.51 26.09 -2.17
CA LEU A 219 -13.30 24.65 -1.97
C LEU A 219 -13.88 24.23 -0.62
N LYS A 220 -14.72 23.18 -0.64
CA LYS A 220 -15.20 22.50 0.57
C LYS A 220 -14.71 21.07 0.55
N ILE A 221 -14.12 20.63 1.66
CA ILE A 221 -13.50 19.31 1.79
C ILE A 221 -14.32 18.46 2.75
N PHE A 222 -14.70 17.28 2.29
CA PHE A 222 -15.46 16.26 3.00
C PHE A 222 -14.58 15.03 3.17
N THR A 223 -13.96 14.87 4.33
CA THR A 223 -13.24 13.64 4.70
C THR A 223 -14.19 12.67 5.40
N ASN A 224 -13.79 11.39 5.52
CA ASN A 224 -14.65 10.31 6.05
C ASN A 224 -16.04 10.24 5.39
N THR A 225 -16.12 10.61 4.11
CA THR A 225 -17.37 10.76 3.39
C THR A 225 -17.34 9.89 2.14
N TYR A 226 -18.31 9.01 2.00
CA TYR A 226 -18.45 8.14 0.84
C TYR A 226 -19.36 8.78 -0.21
N PHE A 227 -18.94 8.72 -1.48
CA PHE A 227 -19.91 8.77 -2.56
C PHE A 227 -20.75 7.50 -2.53
N ILE A 228 -22.08 7.59 -2.68
CA ILE A 228 -22.96 6.42 -2.64
C ILE A 228 -23.66 6.13 -3.96
N GLY A 229 -23.80 7.13 -4.83
CA GLY A 229 -24.41 7.00 -6.15
C GLY A 229 -24.75 8.34 -6.79
N ALA A 230 -24.89 8.35 -8.11
CA ALA A 230 -25.51 9.43 -8.87
C ALA A 230 -26.94 9.05 -9.27
N PHE A 231 -27.81 10.05 -9.29
CA PHE A 231 -29.25 9.93 -9.49
C PHE A 231 -29.73 10.95 -10.55
N GLU A 232 -31.03 10.92 -10.87
CA GLU A 232 -31.64 11.89 -11.80
C GLU A 232 -31.48 13.35 -11.34
N ASN A 233 -31.66 14.29 -12.27
CA ASN A 233 -31.56 15.74 -12.04
C ASN A 233 -30.20 16.19 -11.48
N ASN A 234 -29.11 15.60 -11.97
CA ASN A 234 -27.74 16.01 -11.62
C ASN A 234 -27.42 15.93 -10.12
N LYS A 235 -28.08 15.02 -9.39
CA LYS A 235 -27.88 14.83 -7.96
C LYS A 235 -26.96 13.65 -7.67
N ILE A 236 -26.02 13.85 -6.75
CA ILE A 236 -25.20 12.78 -6.18
C ILE A 236 -25.49 12.65 -4.69
N GLY A 237 -25.41 11.42 -4.18
CA GLY A 237 -25.50 11.13 -2.75
C GLY A 237 -24.11 11.02 -2.14
N LEU A 238 -23.89 11.69 -1.01
CA LEU A 238 -22.71 11.52 -0.16
C LEU A 238 -23.15 11.09 1.24
N PHE A 239 -22.38 10.23 1.89
CA PHE A 239 -22.66 9.77 3.24
C PHE A 239 -21.39 9.84 4.09
N ASP A 240 -21.39 10.71 5.09
CA ASP A 240 -20.48 10.56 6.23
C ASP A 240 -21.20 9.68 7.27
N SER A 241 -20.45 9.00 8.14
CA SER A 241 -21.01 8.04 9.12
C SER A 241 -22.22 8.52 9.95
N GLN A 242 -22.50 9.82 9.96
CA GLN A 242 -23.56 10.47 10.73
C GLN A 242 -24.53 11.30 9.88
N ASN A 243 -24.25 11.59 8.62
CA ASN A 243 -25.02 12.53 7.81
C ASN A 243 -25.13 12.06 6.36
N TYR A 244 -26.31 12.28 5.79
CA TYR A 244 -26.56 12.07 4.38
C TYR A 244 -26.70 13.41 3.66
N TYR A 245 -25.95 13.58 2.57
CA TYR A 245 -25.95 14.77 1.74
C TYR A 245 -26.40 14.44 0.33
N ILE A 246 -27.17 15.35 -0.27
CA ILE A 246 -27.52 15.35 -1.67
C ILE A 246 -26.90 16.61 -2.28
N VAL A 247 -26.00 16.42 -3.24
CA VAL A 247 -25.31 17.51 -3.92
C VAL A 247 -25.78 17.57 -5.37
N GLU A 248 -26.33 18.71 -5.78
CA GLU A 248 -26.61 19.00 -7.19
C GLU A 248 -25.33 19.55 -7.85
N THR A 249 -24.89 18.94 -8.96
CA THR A 249 -23.66 19.33 -9.65
C THR A 249 -23.68 19.05 -11.15
N ASN A 250 -23.02 19.89 -11.94
CA ASN A 250 -22.96 19.74 -13.39
C ASN A 250 -21.78 18.88 -13.87
N SER A 251 -20.75 18.71 -13.04
CA SER A 251 -19.54 18.01 -13.44
C SER A 251 -18.89 17.26 -12.28
N VAL A 252 -18.32 16.09 -12.58
CA VAL A 252 -17.60 15.26 -11.62
C VAL A 252 -16.23 14.89 -12.18
N ILE A 253 -15.19 14.98 -11.34
CA ILE A 253 -13.88 14.40 -11.62
C ILE A 253 -13.68 13.19 -10.70
N LEU A 254 -13.57 11.99 -11.28
CA LEU A 254 -13.27 10.75 -10.57
C LEU A 254 -11.75 10.59 -10.38
N CYS A 255 -11.33 10.67 -9.12
CA CYS A 255 -9.97 10.51 -8.62
C CYS A 255 -9.89 9.38 -7.58
N THR A 256 -10.72 8.34 -7.74
CA THR A 256 -11.00 7.26 -6.77
C THR A 256 -9.90 6.21 -6.66
N GLY A 257 -8.83 6.36 -7.46
CA GLY A 257 -7.67 5.47 -7.48
C GLY A 257 -8.00 4.04 -7.90
N ALA A 258 -7.20 3.09 -7.41
CA ALA A 258 -7.34 1.68 -7.66
C ALA A 258 -7.31 0.85 -6.37
N ARG A 259 -7.65 -0.44 -6.48
CA ARG A 259 -7.59 -1.45 -5.42
C ARG A 259 -6.77 -2.65 -5.85
N GLU A 260 -6.26 -3.39 -4.88
CA GLU A 260 -5.50 -4.61 -5.12
C GLU A 260 -6.36 -5.69 -5.79
N LYS A 261 -5.79 -6.36 -6.80
CA LYS A 261 -6.36 -7.59 -7.34
C LYS A 261 -6.21 -8.71 -6.34
N TYR A 262 -7.15 -9.64 -6.42
CA TYR A 262 -7.15 -10.85 -5.62
C TYR A 262 -6.64 -12.04 -6.45
N LEU A 263 -5.94 -12.98 -5.80
CA LEU A 263 -5.41 -14.20 -6.43
C LEU A 263 -6.15 -15.43 -5.91
N SER A 264 -6.56 -16.32 -6.81
CA SER A 264 -7.15 -17.61 -6.45
C SER A 264 -6.10 -18.70 -6.36
N PHE A 265 -6.03 -19.37 -5.21
CA PHE A 265 -5.17 -20.53 -4.92
C PHE A 265 -5.74 -21.27 -3.70
N LYS A 266 -5.24 -22.48 -3.40
CA LYS A 266 -5.76 -23.27 -2.27
C LYS A 266 -5.58 -22.52 -0.95
N ASN A 267 -6.65 -22.45 -0.14
CA ASN A 267 -6.69 -21.75 1.14
C ASN A 267 -6.37 -20.24 1.07
N ASN A 268 -6.66 -19.58 -0.05
CA ASN A 268 -6.43 -18.14 -0.22
C ASN A 268 -7.20 -17.22 0.75
N HIS A 269 -8.13 -17.77 1.52
CA HIS A 269 -8.95 -17.05 2.49
C HIS A 269 -8.35 -16.91 3.89
N LEU A 270 -7.27 -17.61 4.19
CA LEU A 270 -6.70 -17.66 5.55
C LEU A 270 -6.34 -16.26 6.08
N PRO A 271 -6.60 -15.96 7.36
CA PRO A 271 -6.07 -14.75 7.99
C PRO A 271 -4.54 -14.68 7.91
N GLY A 272 -4.00 -13.46 7.80
CA GLY A 272 -2.57 -13.24 7.53
C GLY A 272 -2.21 -13.20 6.04
N ILE A 273 -3.17 -13.45 5.14
CA ILE A 273 -3.05 -13.11 3.72
C ILE A 273 -3.54 -11.68 3.51
N PHE A 274 -2.65 -10.78 3.08
CA PHE A 274 -2.96 -9.36 2.89
C PHE A 274 -2.77 -8.93 1.44
N GLY A 275 -3.52 -7.92 1.01
CA GLY A 275 -3.09 -7.08 -0.10
C GLY A 275 -1.85 -6.28 0.32
N ALA A 276 -0.92 -6.03 -0.60
CA ALA A 276 0.29 -5.27 -0.30
C ALA A 276 -0.01 -3.86 0.27
N GLY A 277 -1.03 -3.16 -0.22
CA GLY A 277 -1.43 -1.86 0.32
C GLY A 277 -2.06 -1.96 1.71
N ALA A 278 -2.70 -3.08 2.05
CA ALA A 278 -3.20 -3.35 3.39
C ALA A 278 -2.06 -3.51 4.40
N PHE A 279 -1.03 -4.27 4.03
CA PHE A 279 0.20 -4.40 4.80
C PHE A 279 0.86 -3.04 5.01
N GLN A 280 1.01 -2.22 3.95
CA GLN A 280 1.55 -0.86 4.07
C GLN A 280 0.67 0.03 4.95
N THR A 281 -0.65 -0.17 4.96
CA THR A 281 -1.58 0.58 5.81
C THR A 281 -1.33 0.28 7.29
N LEU A 282 -1.27 -1.01 7.65
CA LEU A 282 -0.91 -1.42 9.01
C LEU A 282 0.47 -0.91 9.40
N LEU A 283 1.47 -1.11 8.53
CA LEU A 283 2.86 -0.83 8.84
C LEU A 283 3.18 0.66 8.91
N ASN A 284 2.80 1.42 7.87
CA ASN A 284 3.30 2.79 7.68
C ASN A 284 2.33 3.86 8.17
N ARG A 285 1.01 3.62 8.09
CA ARG A 285 0.00 4.56 8.60
C ARG A 285 -0.33 4.28 10.05
N ASP A 286 -0.61 3.02 10.37
CA ASP A 286 -1.06 2.62 11.71
C ASP A 286 0.10 2.18 12.62
N LEU A 287 1.34 2.10 12.10
CA LEU A 287 2.53 1.75 12.87
C LEU A 287 2.38 0.42 13.63
N ILE A 288 1.69 -0.55 13.04
CA ILE A 288 1.54 -1.90 13.57
C ILE A 288 2.44 -2.84 12.75
N LYS A 289 3.43 -3.45 13.40
CA LYS A 289 4.37 -4.37 12.74
C LYS A 289 3.63 -5.57 12.16
N GLY A 290 2.84 -6.25 13.00
CA GLY A 290 1.88 -7.30 12.66
C GLY A 290 2.40 -8.56 11.95
N SER A 291 3.64 -8.57 11.49
CA SER A 291 4.30 -9.65 10.78
C SER A 291 5.77 -9.67 11.17
N SER A 292 6.36 -10.86 11.17
CA SER A 292 7.79 -11.06 11.37
C SER A 292 8.43 -11.68 10.15
N LYS A 293 7.67 -12.47 9.37
CA LYS A 293 8.19 -13.23 8.22
C LYS A 293 7.18 -13.27 7.08
N ILE A 294 7.53 -12.60 5.97
CA ILE A 294 6.62 -12.43 4.84
C ILE A 294 7.14 -13.09 3.57
N PHE A 295 6.20 -13.66 2.81
CA PHE A 295 6.41 -13.99 1.40
C PHE A 295 5.51 -13.10 0.54
N ILE A 296 5.96 -12.74 -0.66
CA ILE A 296 5.23 -11.83 -1.56
C ILE A 296 5.00 -12.53 -2.88
N VAL A 297 3.78 -12.46 -3.41
CA VAL A 297 3.47 -12.87 -4.79
C VAL A 297 3.20 -11.64 -5.65
N GLY A 298 4.04 -11.43 -6.65
CA GLY A 298 4.10 -10.29 -7.56
C GLY A 298 5.36 -9.44 -7.37
N ALA A 299 6.15 -9.31 -8.43
CA ALA A 299 7.34 -8.46 -8.53
C ALA A 299 7.07 -7.17 -9.35
N GLY A 300 5.84 -6.65 -9.27
CA GLY A 300 5.50 -5.30 -9.69
C GLY A 300 6.01 -4.24 -8.71
N ASN A 301 5.91 -2.95 -9.05
CA ASN A 301 6.33 -1.85 -8.17
C ASN A 301 5.72 -1.95 -6.76
N VAL A 302 4.43 -2.30 -6.67
CA VAL A 302 3.72 -2.48 -5.39
C VAL A 302 4.37 -3.57 -4.52
N GLY A 303 4.67 -4.75 -5.09
CA GLY A 303 5.27 -5.87 -4.35
C GLY A 303 6.70 -5.58 -3.93
N LEU A 304 7.51 -5.02 -4.84
CA LEU A 304 8.90 -4.66 -4.56
C LEU A 304 9.02 -3.56 -3.49
N ILE A 305 8.14 -2.56 -3.51
CA ILE A 305 8.09 -1.52 -2.48
C ILE A 305 7.54 -2.05 -1.15
N ALA A 306 6.57 -2.98 -1.16
CA ALA A 306 6.12 -3.64 0.06
C ALA A 306 7.26 -4.43 0.71
N ALA A 307 8.07 -5.15 -0.07
CA ALA A 307 9.30 -5.80 0.42
C ALA A 307 10.25 -4.78 1.07
N TYR A 308 10.46 -3.64 0.40
CA TYR A 308 11.31 -2.58 0.93
C TYR A 308 10.81 -2.06 2.28
N HIS A 309 9.52 -1.73 2.39
CA HIS A 309 8.92 -1.27 3.64
C HIS A 309 9.02 -2.32 4.76
N ALA A 310 8.84 -3.61 4.42
CA ALA A 310 9.03 -4.70 5.38
C ALA A 310 10.47 -4.71 5.95
N LEU A 311 11.48 -4.60 5.08
CA LEU A 311 12.88 -4.50 5.51
C LEU A 311 13.11 -3.26 6.42
N GLN A 312 12.52 -2.10 6.09
CA GLN A 312 12.61 -0.88 6.92
C GLN A 312 12.05 -1.09 8.33
N ALA A 313 11.01 -1.90 8.47
CA ALA A 313 10.40 -2.25 9.74
C ALA A 313 11.04 -3.46 10.44
N GLY A 314 12.12 -4.02 9.89
CA GLY A 314 12.79 -5.19 10.48
C GLY A 314 11.95 -6.46 10.40
N ILE A 315 11.28 -6.66 9.26
CA ILE A 315 10.51 -7.84 8.92
C ILE A 315 11.31 -8.64 7.89
N GLU A 316 11.44 -9.94 8.11
CA GLU A 316 12.13 -10.83 7.18
C GLU A 316 11.27 -11.05 5.93
N VAL A 317 11.86 -10.83 4.76
CA VAL A 317 11.24 -11.10 3.45
C VAL A 317 11.87 -12.37 2.90
N VAL A 318 11.18 -13.50 3.06
CA VAL A 318 11.71 -14.82 2.70
C VAL A 318 11.70 -15.12 1.20
N GLY A 319 10.95 -14.33 0.43
CA GLY A 319 10.98 -14.46 -1.01
C GLY A 319 9.89 -13.68 -1.71
N ILE A 320 10.11 -13.47 -3.01
CA ILE A 320 9.15 -12.90 -3.94
C ILE A 320 8.97 -13.88 -5.08
N ALA A 321 7.74 -14.30 -5.39
CA ALA A 321 7.44 -15.06 -6.60
C ALA A 321 6.70 -14.19 -7.62
N ASP A 322 7.04 -14.28 -8.90
CA ASP A 322 6.26 -13.69 -9.98
C ASP A 322 6.04 -14.73 -11.07
N VAL A 323 4.81 -14.76 -11.59
CA VAL A 323 4.38 -15.67 -12.65
C VAL A 323 5.09 -15.34 -13.98
N LEU A 324 5.54 -14.09 -14.14
CA LEU A 324 6.28 -13.64 -15.31
C LEU A 324 7.75 -14.07 -15.24
N PRO A 325 8.42 -14.27 -16.39
CA PRO A 325 9.85 -14.63 -16.44
C PRO A 325 10.79 -13.48 -16.04
N LYS A 326 10.25 -12.28 -15.79
CA LYS A 326 10.96 -11.09 -15.35
C LYS A 326 10.02 -10.17 -14.58
N GLN A 327 10.56 -9.21 -13.85
CA GLN A 327 9.77 -8.23 -13.10
C GLN A 327 8.93 -7.35 -14.02
N SER A 328 7.73 -7.01 -13.55
CA SER A 328 6.89 -5.97 -14.16
C SER A 328 7.15 -4.57 -13.58
N GLY A 329 7.73 -4.49 -12.39
CA GLY A 329 8.17 -3.23 -11.78
C GLY A 329 9.50 -2.70 -12.36
N TYR A 330 9.92 -1.54 -11.90
CA TYR A 330 11.22 -0.98 -12.26
C TYR A 330 12.35 -1.89 -11.76
N LYS A 331 13.32 -2.18 -12.65
CA LYS A 331 14.50 -2.98 -12.35
C LYS A 331 15.27 -2.42 -11.15
N VAL A 332 15.38 -1.10 -11.05
CA VAL A 332 16.06 -0.45 -9.92
C VAL A 332 15.40 -0.72 -8.55
N HIS A 333 14.10 -1.04 -8.51
CA HIS A 333 13.45 -1.52 -7.29
C HIS A 333 13.79 -2.98 -7.00
N LEU A 334 13.79 -3.84 -8.03
CA LEU A 334 14.22 -5.23 -7.88
C LEU A 334 15.66 -5.32 -7.39
N ASP A 335 16.57 -4.58 -8.03
CA ASP A 335 18.00 -4.54 -7.70
C ASP A 335 18.23 -4.02 -6.27
N LYS A 336 17.41 -3.07 -5.81
CA LYS A 336 17.41 -2.64 -4.41
C LYS A 336 17.11 -3.81 -3.47
N ILE A 337 16.08 -4.60 -3.76
CA ILE A 337 15.66 -5.71 -2.90
C ILE A 337 16.67 -6.86 -2.91
N LYS A 338 17.18 -7.23 -4.08
CA LYS A 338 18.22 -8.27 -4.25
C LYS A 338 19.49 -7.96 -3.47
N ARG A 339 19.98 -6.72 -3.53
CA ARG A 339 21.19 -6.27 -2.79
C ARG A 339 21.11 -6.49 -1.29
N TYR A 340 19.90 -6.52 -0.72
CA TYR A 340 19.70 -6.77 0.71
C TYR A 340 19.50 -8.24 1.06
N GLY A 341 19.60 -9.15 0.08
CA GLY A 341 19.59 -10.61 0.30
C GLY A 341 18.24 -11.30 0.09
N VAL A 342 17.25 -10.62 -0.48
CA VAL A 342 15.91 -11.20 -0.70
C VAL A 342 15.89 -12.01 -2.02
N PRO A 343 15.53 -13.31 -1.98
CA PRO A 343 15.44 -14.13 -3.18
C PRO A 343 14.18 -13.82 -3.99
N VAL A 344 14.29 -13.97 -5.31
CA VAL A 344 13.20 -13.71 -6.26
C VAL A 344 13.07 -14.88 -7.24
N TYR A 345 11.87 -15.41 -7.36
CA TYR A 345 11.51 -16.57 -8.17
C TYR A 345 10.60 -16.14 -9.33
N PHE A 346 11.18 -15.99 -10.52
CA PHE A 346 10.43 -15.72 -11.75
C PHE A 346 9.88 -17.00 -12.36
N SER A 347 8.79 -16.90 -13.13
CA SER A 347 8.03 -18.05 -13.62
C SER A 347 7.61 -18.99 -12.50
N HIS A 348 7.22 -18.43 -11.34
CA HIS A 348 6.69 -19.18 -10.20
C HIS A 348 5.42 -18.51 -9.66
N SER A 349 4.50 -19.29 -9.12
CA SER A 349 3.32 -18.77 -8.45
C SER A 349 3.01 -19.53 -7.17
N VAL A 350 2.25 -18.90 -6.29
CA VAL A 350 1.68 -19.55 -5.10
C VAL A 350 0.60 -20.53 -5.54
N ILE A 351 0.66 -21.75 -5.01
CA ILE A 351 -0.34 -22.80 -5.28
C ILE A 351 -1.21 -23.11 -4.07
N GLU A 352 -0.70 -22.88 -2.85
CA GLU A 352 -1.36 -23.22 -1.59
C GLU A 352 -0.79 -22.38 -0.45
N ALA A 353 -1.67 -21.87 0.41
CA ALA A 353 -1.31 -21.42 1.74
C ALA A 353 -1.68 -22.49 2.78
N GLN A 354 -0.89 -22.59 3.83
CA GLN A 354 -1.12 -23.54 4.93
C GLN A 354 -1.35 -22.79 6.24
N GLY A 355 -2.21 -23.35 7.08
CA GLY A 355 -2.58 -22.79 8.38
C GLY A 355 -4.04 -23.04 8.70
N GLU A 356 -4.42 -22.76 9.95
CA GLU A 356 -5.81 -22.87 10.42
C GLU A 356 -6.36 -21.47 10.73
N GLU A 357 -5.99 -20.90 11.88
CA GLU A 357 -6.42 -19.55 12.29
C GLU A 357 -5.64 -18.43 11.61
N ARG A 358 -4.45 -18.74 11.09
CA ARG A 358 -3.55 -17.83 10.40
C ARG A 358 -2.62 -18.63 9.49
N VAL A 359 -2.21 -18.03 8.38
CA VAL A 359 -1.17 -18.60 7.52
C VAL A 359 0.14 -18.82 8.30
N ASN A 360 0.72 -20.01 8.19
CA ASN A 360 1.99 -20.40 8.80
C ASN A 360 3.04 -20.91 7.78
N ALA A 361 2.61 -21.21 6.55
CA ALA A 361 3.48 -21.54 5.44
C ALA A 361 2.82 -21.25 4.08
N VAL A 362 3.64 -21.15 3.04
CA VAL A 362 3.20 -21.03 1.65
C VAL A 362 3.97 -22.00 0.76
N LYS A 363 3.28 -22.58 -0.21
CA LYS A 363 3.86 -23.41 -1.27
C LYS A 363 3.84 -22.65 -2.59
N ILE A 364 4.98 -22.64 -3.27
CA ILE A 364 5.11 -22.15 -4.64
C ILE A 364 5.52 -23.28 -5.58
N ALA A 365 5.22 -23.13 -6.85
CA ALA A 365 5.67 -24.02 -7.91
C ALA A 365 6.07 -23.20 -9.15
N PRO A 366 7.01 -23.69 -9.97
CA PRO A 366 7.26 -23.10 -11.28
C PRO A 366 6.02 -23.26 -12.16
N VAL A 367 5.81 -22.30 -13.06
CA VAL A 367 4.71 -22.30 -14.02
C VAL A 367 5.23 -22.32 -15.45
N ASP A 368 4.44 -22.92 -16.36
CA ASP A 368 4.72 -22.87 -17.79
C ASP A 368 4.24 -21.56 -18.45
N LYS A 369 4.37 -21.48 -19.78
CA LYS A 369 3.94 -20.32 -20.59
C LYS A 369 2.42 -20.07 -20.54
N ASP A 370 1.64 -21.09 -20.19
CA ASP A 370 0.18 -21.03 -20.05
C ASP A 370 -0.21 -20.84 -18.57
N PHE A 371 0.78 -20.51 -17.72
CA PHE A 371 0.67 -20.30 -16.28
C PHE A 371 0.19 -21.52 -15.48
N LYS A 372 0.37 -22.73 -16.03
CA LYS A 372 0.06 -23.97 -15.32
C LYS A 372 1.22 -24.35 -14.39
N PRO A 373 0.96 -24.58 -13.09
CA PRO A 373 2.00 -24.96 -12.14
C PRO A 373 2.46 -26.41 -12.33
N ASP A 374 3.77 -26.64 -12.20
CA ASP A 374 4.37 -27.98 -12.10
C ASP A 374 4.39 -28.43 -10.64
N TYR A 375 3.38 -29.22 -10.25
CA TYR A 375 3.23 -29.75 -8.89
C TYR A 375 4.33 -30.74 -8.47
N ASN A 376 5.24 -31.14 -9.36
CA ASN A 376 6.38 -31.98 -8.99
C ASN A 376 7.54 -31.18 -8.39
N LYS A 377 7.54 -29.85 -8.54
CA LYS A 377 8.63 -28.94 -8.14
C LYS A 377 8.16 -27.91 -7.11
N ILE A 378 7.55 -28.40 -6.03
CA ILE A 378 7.02 -27.54 -4.97
C ILE A 378 8.13 -27.12 -4.02
N ILE A 379 8.16 -25.82 -3.70
CA ILE A 379 9.01 -25.24 -2.66
C ILE A 379 8.11 -24.70 -1.55
N THR A 380 8.42 -25.02 -0.29
CA THR A 380 7.66 -24.57 0.87
C THR A 380 8.45 -23.58 1.72
N PHE A 381 7.82 -22.46 2.07
CA PHE A 381 8.38 -21.42 2.93
C PHE A 381 7.56 -21.30 4.20
N SER A 382 8.21 -21.32 5.37
CA SER A 382 7.57 -20.92 6.63
C SER A 382 7.37 -19.41 6.64
N ILE A 383 6.16 -18.94 6.96
CA ILE A 383 5.78 -17.51 6.99
C ILE A 383 4.74 -17.25 8.07
N ASP A 384 4.53 -16.01 8.47
CA ASP A 384 3.34 -15.62 9.24
C ASP A 384 2.38 -14.71 8.45
N THR A 385 2.79 -14.31 7.24
CA THR A 385 2.05 -13.39 6.39
C THR A 385 2.40 -13.61 4.92
N LEU A 386 1.37 -13.64 4.07
CA LEU A 386 1.51 -13.70 2.61
C LEU A 386 0.95 -12.40 2.00
N LEU A 387 1.76 -11.70 1.22
CA LEU A 387 1.33 -10.48 0.52
C LEU A 387 0.96 -10.78 -0.93
N ILE A 388 -0.26 -10.41 -1.31
CA ILE A 388 -0.77 -10.47 -2.68
C ILE A 388 -0.51 -9.12 -3.35
N ALA A 389 0.35 -9.12 -4.37
CA ALA A 389 0.78 -7.95 -5.14
C ALA A 389 0.69 -8.18 -6.67
N VAL A 390 -0.34 -8.92 -7.12
CA VAL A 390 -0.53 -9.35 -8.52
C VAL A 390 -1.21 -8.30 -9.42
N GLY A 391 -1.03 -7.02 -9.10
CA GLY A 391 -1.58 -5.88 -9.83
C GLY A 391 -2.81 -5.23 -9.19
N LEU A 392 -3.29 -4.18 -9.84
CA LEU A 392 -4.38 -3.33 -9.36
C LEU A 392 -5.56 -3.32 -10.33
N ALA A 393 -6.72 -2.91 -9.83
CA ALA A 393 -7.95 -2.69 -10.59
C ALA A 393 -8.53 -1.31 -10.27
N GLU A 394 -8.92 -0.55 -11.29
CA GLU A 394 -9.51 0.79 -11.16
C GLU A 394 -10.77 0.77 -10.28
N ASN A 395 -10.92 1.73 -9.38
CA ASN A 395 -12.14 1.93 -8.58
C ASN A 395 -13.17 2.74 -9.37
N ASN A 396 -13.82 2.07 -10.32
CA ASN A 396 -14.73 2.68 -11.31
C ASN A 396 -16.21 2.31 -11.10
N GLU A 397 -16.59 1.74 -9.96
CA GLU A 397 -17.98 1.32 -9.68
C GLU A 397 -18.98 2.49 -9.70
N MET A 398 -18.49 3.72 -9.49
CA MET A 398 -19.26 4.96 -9.55
C MET A 398 -19.62 5.38 -10.98
N GLU A 399 -18.80 4.99 -11.96
CA GLU A 399 -18.83 5.46 -13.34
C GLU A 399 -20.17 5.17 -14.02
N ASP A 400 -20.71 3.97 -13.81
CA ASP A 400 -21.98 3.54 -14.39
C ASP A 400 -23.16 4.40 -13.92
N SER A 401 -23.19 4.78 -12.63
CA SER A 401 -24.24 5.66 -12.11
C SER A 401 -24.12 7.09 -12.66
N LEU A 402 -22.89 7.58 -12.79
CA LEU A 402 -22.61 8.93 -13.31
C LEU A 402 -22.93 9.04 -14.79
N LYS A 403 -22.57 8.03 -15.60
CA LYS A 403 -22.87 7.97 -17.04
C LYS A 403 -24.36 7.90 -17.37
N ARG A 404 -25.18 7.40 -16.45
CA ARG A 404 -26.65 7.38 -16.60
C ARG A 404 -27.32 8.70 -16.21
N SER A 405 -26.57 9.62 -15.61
CA SER A 405 -27.02 10.98 -15.29
C SER A 405 -26.58 11.98 -16.37
N SER A 406 -27.06 13.22 -16.31
CA SER A 406 -26.63 14.31 -17.20
C SER A 406 -25.35 15.04 -16.74
N ILE A 407 -24.64 14.47 -15.75
CA ILE A 407 -23.42 15.04 -15.18
C ILE A 407 -22.24 14.78 -16.13
N GLN A 408 -21.46 15.82 -16.42
CA GLN A 408 -20.22 15.65 -17.21
C GLN A 408 -19.16 14.93 -16.38
N LEU A 409 -18.62 13.84 -16.92
CA LEU A 409 -17.68 12.97 -16.22
C LEU A 409 -16.26 13.09 -16.76
N TYR A 410 -15.31 13.37 -15.87
CA TYR A 410 -13.86 13.31 -16.12
C TYR A 410 -13.22 12.28 -15.19
N LYS A 411 -12.09 11.69 -15.61
CA LYS A 411 -11.34 10.70 -14.83
C LYS A 411 -9.87 11.10 -14.74
N ALA A 412 -9.23 10.82 -13.60
CA ALA A 412 -7.81 11.09 -13.38
C ALA A 412 -7.17 10.10 -12.40
N GLY A 413 -5.83 10.01 -12.45
CA GLY A 413 -5.04 9.05 -11.67
C GLY A 413 -5.40 7.60 -11.98
N ASP A 414 -5.18 6.72 -11.01
CA ASP A 414 -5.42 5.27 -11.17
C ASP A 414 -6.88 4.88 -11.37
N ALA A 415 -7.82 5.83 -11.25
CA ALA A 415 -9.21 5.61 -11.65
C ALA A 415 -9.38 5.62 -13.18
N ASN A 416 -8.46 6.27 -13.90
CA ASN A 416 -8.42 6.32 -15.36
C ASN A 416 -7.41 5.34 -15.94
N GLU A 417 -6.21 5.30 -15.36
CA GLU A 417 -5.08 4.52 -15.86
C GLU A 417 -4.11 4.29 -14.69
N ILE A 418 -3.80 3.02 -14.41
CA ILE A 418 -2.87 2.67 -13.33
C ILE A 418 -1.46 3.09 -13.72
N ALA A 419 -0.89 4.02 -12.97
CA ALA A 419 0.41 4.61 -13.27
C ALA A 419 1.17 5.02 -11.99
N GLU A 420 2.31 5.69 -12.16
CA GLU A 420 3.08 6.25 -11.04
C GLU A 420 2.40 7.49 -10.45
N ALA A 421 2.74 7.83 -9.21
CA ALA A 421 2.12 8.97 -8.52
C ALA A 421 2.36 10.31 -9.25
N SER A 422 3.50 10.46 -9.93
CA SER A 422 3.78 11.61 -10.80
C SER A 422 2.75 11.74 -11.92
N SER A 423 2.46 10.64 -12.62
CA SER A 423 1.43 10.57 -13.65
C SER A 423 0.02 10.83 -13.07
N ALA A 424 -0.24 10.38 -11.84
CA ALA A 424 -1.52 10.64 -11.17
C ALA A 424 -1.74 12.14 -10.86
N MET A 425 -0.73 12.85 -10.34
CA MET A 425 -0.81 14.30 -10.13
C MET A 425 -1.06 15.06 -11.44
N PHE A 426 -0.31 14.70 -12.50
CA PHE A 426 -0.43 15.32 -13.82
C PHE A 426 -1.79 15.09 -14.48
N SER A 427 -2.28 13.85 -14.46
CA SER A 427 -3.61 13.54 -15.02
C SER A 427 -4.73 14.26 -14.26
N GLY A 428 -4.59 14.47 -12.95
CA GLY A 428 -5.49 15.30 -12.14
C GLY A 428 -5.54 16.74 -12.65
N LYS A 429 -4.37 17.35 -12.86
CA LYS A 429 -4.25 18.68 -13.47
C LYS A 429 -4.94 18.75 -14.83
N LEU A 430 -4.64 17.81 -15.71
CA LEU A 430 -5.19 17.82 -17.07
C LEU A 430 -6.70 17.60 -17.10
N ALA A 431 -7.25 16.76 -16.23
CA ALA A 431 -8.70 16.59 -16.10
C ALA A 431 -9.39 17.90 -15.71
N ALA A 432 -8.82 18.65 -14.76
CA ALA A 432 -9.32 19.97 -14.38
C ALA A 432 -9.26 20.98 -15.54
N LEU A 433 -8.13 21.06 -16.25
CA LEU A 433 -7.98 21.98 -17.39
C LEU A 433 -8.93 21.64 -18.53
N ARG A 434 -9.15 20.34 -18.82
CA ARG A 434 -10.14 19.88 -19.82
C ARG A 434 -11.56 20.29 -19.44
N LEU A 435 -11.92 20.13 -18.17
CA LEU A 435 -13.22 20.59 -17.64
C LEU A 435 -13.38 22.09 -17.83
N ILE A 436 -12.39 22.89 -17.42
CA ILE A 436 -12.41 24.34 -17.55
C ILE A 436 -12.53 24.76 -19.01
N LYS A 437 -11.77 24.13 -19.92
CA LYS A 437 -11.85 24.39 -21.37
C LYS A 437 -13.24 24.13 -21.93
N ASN A 438 -13.90 23.08 -21.44
CA ASN A 438 -15.24 22.74 -21.89
C ASN A 438 -16.28 23.74 -21.39
N LEU A 439 -16.13 24.23 -20.16
CA LEU A 439 -17.00 25.28 -19.61
C LEU A 439 -16.74 26.66 -20.23
N ASN A 440 -15.48 26.96 -20.59
CA ASN A 440 -15.09 28.20 -21.22
C ASN A 440 -14.12 27.95 -22.38
N LYS A 441 -14.69 27.81 -23.59
CA LYS A 441 -13.97 27.50 -24.84
C LYS A 441 -12.95 28.56 -25.27
N SER A 442 -13.01 29.77 -24.71
CA SER A 442 -12.05 30.85 -25.01
C SER A 442 -10.69 30.70 -24.32
N LEU A 443 -10.60 29.84 -23.29
CA LEU A 443 -9.35 29.60 -22.59
C LEU A 443 -8.42 28.70 -23.43
N VAL A 444 -7.22 29.21 -23.71
CA VAL A 444 -6.15 28.49 -24.39
C VAL A 444 -5.14 28.01 -23.36
N PHE A 445 -4.78 26.73 -23.43
CA PHE A 445 -3.75 26.11 -22.58
C PHE A 445 -2.56 25.71 -23.45
N GLU A 446 -1.35 25.71 -22.88
CA GLU A 446 -0.14 25.30 -23.59
C GLU A 446 -0.15 23.81 -23.95
N ASP A 447 0.14 23.48 -25.21
CA ASP A 447 0.21 22.09 -25.69
C ASP A 447 1.38 21.29 -25.06
N SER A 448 2.41 21.99 -24.56
CA SER A 448 3.60 21.43 -23.92
C SER A 448 3.28 20.55 -22.71
N LEU A 449 2.18 20.82 -21.99
CA LEU A 449 1.76 20.03 -20.84
C LEU A 449 1.30 18.62 -21.20
N PHE A 450 0.70 18.44 -22.39
CA PHE A 450 0.22 17.14 -22.84
C PHE A 450 1.38 16.23 -23.26
N GLU A 451 2.45 16.78 -23.83
CA GLU A 451 3.65 16.02 -24.16
C GLU A 451 4.41 15.60 -22.89
N LYS A 452 4.51 16.47 -21.88
CA LYS A 452 5.07 16.11 -20.56
C LYS A 452 4.32 14.95 -19.89
N GLU A 453 3.00 14.90 -20.00
CA GLU A 453 2.20 13.78 -19.47
C GLU A 453 2.63 12.46 -20.11
N LYS A 454 2.85 12.42 -21.43
CA LYS A 454 3.27 11.20 -22.12
C LYS A 454 4.61 10.70 -21.61
N VAL A 455 5.59 11.59 -21.44
CA VAL A 455 6.93 11.23 -20.92
C VAL A 455 6.84 10.69 -19.49
N LEU A 456 6.08 11.34 -18.62
CA LEU A 456 5.92 10.91 -17.23
C LEU A 456 5.08 9.63 -17.08
N LYS A 457 4.37 9.21 -18.12
CA LYS A 457 3.63 7.94 -18.18
C LYS A 457 4.44 6.79 -18.76
N LEU A 458 5.62 7.06 -19.34
CA LEU A 458 6.42 6.00 -19.95
C LEU A 458 6.76 4.95 -18.89
N PRO A 459 6.46 3.66 -19.15
CA PRO A 459 6.94 2.59 -18.29
C PRO A 459 8.47 2.52 -18.35
N GLY A 460 9.07 1.66 -17.52
CA GLY A 460 10.52 1.45 -17.59
C GLY A 460 10.93 1.02 -19.00
N GLY A 461 11.87 1.75 -19.59
CA GLY A 461 12.35 1.54 -20.95
C GLY A 461 13.41 0.45 -21.05
N LYS A 462 14.37 0.67 -21.95
CA LYS A 462 15.45 -0.30 -22.21
C LYS A 462 16.24 -0.59 -20.93
N VAL A 463 16.52 -1.86 -20.71
CA VAL A 463 17.52 -2.32 -19.74
C VAL A 463 18.82 -2.55 -20.49
N PHE A 464 19.89 -1.92 -20.04
CA PHE A 464 21.22 -2.02 -20.61
C PHE A 464 22.06 -3.04 -19.85
N ASP A 465 23.12 -3.50 -20.52
CA ASP A 465 24.12 -4.35 -19.91
C ASP A 465 24.89 -3.59 -18.80
N PRO A 466 25.00 -4.14 -17.57
CA PRO A 466 25.71 -3.49 -16.47
C PRO A 466 27.17 -3.18 -16.76
N ASP A 467 27.88 -4.04 -17.49
CA ASP A 467 29.29 -3.86 -17.79
C ASP A 467 29.49 -2.76 -18.83
N GLU A 468 28.65 -2.72 -19.86
CA GLU A 468 28.64 -1.64 -20.87
C GLU A 468 28.45 -0.26 -20.22
N ILE A 469 27.46 -0.12 -19.34
CA ILE A 469 27.19 1.17 -18.68
C ILE A 469 28.28 1.52 -17.66
N ARG A 470 28.85 0.53 -16.97
CA ARG A 470 29.96 0.76 -16.04
C ARG A 470 31.19 1.28 -16.78
N GLN A 471 31.51 0.77 -17.97
CA GLN A 471 32.63 1.25 -18.78
C GLN A 471 32.47 2.70 -19.28
N LYS A 472 31.22 3.18 -19.40
CA LYS A 472 30.93 4.58 -19.77
C LYS A 472 31.11 5.56 -18.62
N GLN A 473 31.27 5.09 -17.38
CA GLN A 473 31.50 5.94 -16.21
C GLN A 473 33.00 6.14 -15.96
N ASN A 474 33.39 7.39 -15.66
CA ASN A 474 34.80 7.72 -15.48
C ASN A 474 35.29 7.47 -14.05
N PHE A 475 35.97 6.36 -13.76
CA PHE A 475 36.47 6.05 -12.41
C PHE A 475 37.94 6.49 -12.14
N SER A 476 38.49 7.38 -12.98
CA SER A 476 39.90 7.80 -12.87
C SER A 476 40.18 8.79 -11.72
N GLY A 477 39.16 9.48 -11.20
CA GLY A 477 39.33 10.47 -10.12
C GLY A 477 39.64 9.86 -8.75
N GLU A 478 40.14 10.70 -7.84
CA GLU A 478 40.35 10.36 -6.42
C GLU A 478 39.04 10.16 -5.65
N VAL A 479 37.95 10.76 -6.12
CA VAL A 479 36.60 10.61 -5.56
C VAL A 479 35.60 10.56 -6.69
N TYR A 480 34.65 9.64 -6.60
CA TYR A 480 33.60 9.52 -7.61
C TYR A 480 32.39 8.74 -7.09
N PRO A 481 31.19 9.01 -7.62
CA PRO A 481 30.05 8.14 -7.43
C PRO A 481 30.14 6.92 -8.35
N SER A 482 29.80 5.73 -7.83
CA SER A 482 29.49 4.56 -8.66
C SER A 482 27.97 4.48 -8.81
N ILE A 483 27.47 4.57 -10.04
CA ILE A 483 26.03 4.60 -10.35
C ILE A 483 25.60 3.25 -10.94
N PHE A 484 24.57 2.65 -10.33
CA PHE A 484 24.03 1.33 -10.65
C PHE A 484 22.63 1.42 -11.30
N CYS A 485 22.37 2.48 -12.07
CA CYS A 485 21.14 2.61 -12.86
C CYS A 485 21.37 2.05 -14.27
N TYR A 486 20.71 0.94 -14.59
CA TYR A 486 20.82 0.28 -15.90
C TYR A 486 19.50 0.17 -16.65
N GLN A 487 18.44 0.84 -16.19
CA GLN A 487 17.15 0.90 -16.88
C GLN A 487 16.77 2.36 -17.13
N GLN A 488 16.26 2.65 -18.33
CA GLN A 488 15.63 3.94 -18.62
C GLN A 488 14.37 4.10 -17.77
N ILE A 489 14.35 5.12 -16.93
CA ILE A 489 13.23 5.46 -16.06
C ILE A 489 13.15 6.99 -15.96
N PRO A 490 11.95 7.59 -15.87
CA PRO A 490 11.81 9.04 -15.72
C PRO A 490 12.29 9.48 -14.33
N CYS A 491 13.57 9.83 -14.16
CA CYS A 491 14.21 10.13 -12.87
C CYS A 491 15.49 10.97 -13.02
N ASN A 492 15.49 12.21 -12.50
CA ASN A 492 16.66 13.10 -12.46
C ASN A 492 17.17 13.63 -11.08
N PRO A 493 16.77 13.11 -9.88
CA PRO A 493 17.28 13.62 -8.59
C PRO A 493 18.81 13.64 -8.44
N CYS A 494 19.54 12.63 -8.96
CA CYS A 494 21.00 12.57 -8.82
C CYS A 494 21.72 13.68 -9.59
N VAL A 495 21.20 14.06 -10.76
CA VAL A 495 21.72 15.17 -11.59
C VAL A 495 21.40 16.50 -10.92
N THR A 496 20.12 16.74 -10.59
CA THR A 496 19.65 18.03 -10.05
C THR A 496 20.19 18.34 -8.65
N SER A 497 20.61 17.32 -7.89
CA SER A 497 21.20 17.50 -6.56
C SER A 497 22.72 17.70 -6.56
N CYS A 498 23.40 17.44 -7.68
CA CYS A 498 24.84 17.48 -7.77
C CYS A 498 25.34 18.93 -7.88
N PRO A 499 26.00 19.50 -6.85
CA PRO A 499 26.44 20.90 -6.88
C PRO A 499 27.62 21.13 -7.83
N ALA A 500 28.33 20.05 -8.19
CA ALA A 500 29.46 20.09 -9.11
C ALA A 500 29.07 19.78 -10.56
N HIS A 501 27.78 19.51 -10.83
CA HIS A 501 27.29 19.09 -12.14
C HIS A 501 28.07 17.91 -12.76
N ALA A 502 28.57 17.02 -11.89
CA ALA A 502 29.46 15.92 -12.24
C ALA A 502 28.75 14.68 -12.81
N ILE A 503 27.41 14.64 -12.69
CA ILE A 503 26.54 13.57 -13.21
C ILE A 503 25.68 14.19 -14.31
N LYS A 504 25.64 13.56 -15.48
CA LYS A 504 24.87 14.02 -16.65
C LYS A 504 23.98 12.91 -17.20
N ILE A 505 22.93 13.32 -17.92
CA ILE A 505 22.11 12.45 -18.74
C ILE A 505 22.27 12.97 -20.17
N ASP A 506 22.85 12.16 -21.07
CA ASP A 506 23.28 12.62 -22.39
C ASP A 506 22.14 12.62 -23.43
N GLY A 507 21.04 11.89 -23.15
CA GLY A 507 19.83 11.82 -23.96
C GLY A 507 18.68 12.68 -23.44
N ASP A 508 17.49 12.08 -23.30
CA ASP A 508 16.35 12.75 -22.68
C ASP A 508 16.68 13.09 -21.22
N PRO A 509 16.52 14.36 -20.79
CA PRO A 509 17.03 14.87 -19.51
C PRO A 509 16.36 14.25 -18.27
N ILE A 510 15.28 13.49 -18.45
CA ILE A 510 14.62 12.78 -17.37
C ILE A 510 14.58 11.26 -17.60
N TYR A 511 14.59 10.77 -18.83
CA TYR A 511 14.33 9.35 -19.11
C TYR A 511 15.59 8.48 -19.33
N ASP A 512 16.70 9.09 -19.76
CA ASP A 512 17.93 8.33 -20.06
C ASP A 512 18.84 8.14 -18.82
N LEU A 513 19.88 7.33 -18.97
CA LEU A 513 20.72 6.91 -17.84
C LEU A 513 21.62 8.04 -17.30
N PRO A 514 21.71 8.21 -15.96
CA PRO A 514 22.68 9.12 -15.37
C PRO A 514 24.09 8.50 -15.38
N LEU A 515 25.05 9.23 -15.95
CA LEU A 515 26.46 8.83 -16.03
C LEU A 515 27.35 9.81 -15.27
N TYR A 516 28.36 9.28 -14.57
CA TYR A 516 29.40 10.09 -13.95
C TYR A 516 30.47 10.49 -14.96
N GLN A 517 30.77 11.79 -15.02
CA GLN A 517 31.70 12.40 -15.98
C GLN A 517 33.05 12.74 -15.34
N THR A 518 33.12 13.78 -14.51
CA THR A 518 34.34 14.17 -13.76
C THR A 518 34.00 15.25 -12.72
N GLY A 519 34.95 15.58 -11.83
CA GLY A 519 34.83 16.73 -10.92
C GLY A 519 34.00 16.48 -9.66
N CYS A 520 33.85 15.23 -9.21
CA CYS A 520 33.15 14.95 -7.96
C CYS A 520 33.88 15.55 -6.75
N THR A 521 33.14 16.24 -5.87
CA THR A 521 33.67 16.84 -4.63
C THR A 521 33.60 15.90 -3.42
N GLY A 522 32.89 14.77 -3.53
CA GLY A 522 32.64 13.86 -2.41
C GLY A 522 31.53 14.29 -1.44
N CYS A 523 30.64 15.21 -1.83
CA CYS A 523 29.57 15.71 -0.95
C CYS A 523 28.44 14.71 -0.63
N ALA A 524 28.40 13.54 -1.29
CA ALA A 524 27.42 12.46 -1.13
C ALA A 524 25.92 12.83 -1.35
N LYS A 525 25.59 14.02 -1.86
CA LYS A 525 24.19 14.42 -2.12
C LYS A 525 23.45 13.49 -3.08
N CYS A 526 24.13 12.96 -4.10
CA CYS A 526 23.56 11.99 -5.04
C CYS A 526 23.16 10.67 -4.34
N VAL A 527 23.98 10.20 -3.40
CA VAL A 527 23.69 9.02 -2.56
C VAL A 527 22.48 9.27 -1.65
N LEU A 528 22.41 10.45 -1.03
CA LEU A 528 21.32 10.84 -0.13
C LEU A 528 19.96 11.01 -0.83
N THR A 529 19.95 11.54 -2.05
CA THR A 529 18.70 11.83 -2.75
C THR A 529 18.18 10.63 -3.55
N CYS A 530 19.05 9.70 -3.96
CA CYS A 530 18.71 8.62 -4.89
C CYS A 530 17.48 7.81 -4.42
N PRO A 531 16.36 7.82 -5.16
CA PRO A 531 15.16 7.06 -4.79
C PRO A 531 15.40 5.53 -4.79
N ALA A 532 16.23 5.05 -5.71
CA ALA A 532 16.57 3.64 -5.87
C ALA A 532 17.66 3.13 -4.92
N LEU A 533 18.31 4.01 -4.15
CA LEU A 533 19.52 3.67 -3.38
C LEU A 533 20.64 3.10 -4.27
N ALA A 534 20.69 3.47 -5.54
CA ALA A 534 21.54 2.86 -6.57
C ALA A 534 22.84 3.62 -6.82
N ILE A 535 23.31 4.41 -5.85
CA ILE A 535 24.56 5.17 -5.97
C ILE A 535 25.38 4.94 -4.70
N THR A 536 26.64 4.56 -4.87
CA THR A 536 27.65 4.56 -3.80
C THR A 536 28.70 5.63 -4.09
N LEU A 537 29.44 6.06 -3.07
CA LEU A 537 30.51 7.04 -3.23
C LEU A 537 31.84 6.41 -2.84
N VAL A 538 32.78 6.34 -3.78
CA VAL A 538 34.15 5.87 -3.56
C VAL A 538 35.05 7.08 -3.30
N ASP A 539 35.82 7.06 -2.22
CA ASP A 539 36.78 8.11 -1.84
C ASP A 539 38.16 7.49 -1.60
N LYS A 540 39.01 7.51 -2.64
CA LYS A 540 40.37 6.96 -2.63
C LYS A 540 41.35 7.78 -1.79
N ARG A 541 40.99 9.00 -1.41
CA ARG A 541 41.77 9.84 -0.49
C ARG A 541 41.72 9.29 0.94
N LYS A 542 40.71 8.46 1.25
CA LYS A 542 40.55 7.80 2.55
C LYS A 542 40.85 6.31 2.40
N ARG A 543 42.07 5.93 2.78
CA ARG A 543 42.57 4.55 2.68
C ARG A 543 42.90 3.95 4.04
N LYS A 544 42.81 2.63 4.12
CA LYS A 544 43.28 1.80 5.24
C LYS A 544 43.69 0.44 4.68
N ASP A 545 44.92 -0.01 4.90
CA ASP A 545 45.40 -1.36 4.53
C ASP A 545 45.03 -1.81 3.10
N ASN A 546 45.31 -0.98 2.09
CA ASN A 546 44.96 -1.17 0.67
C ASN A 546 43.45 -1.16 0.33
N LYS A 547 42.58 -0.93 1.30
CA LYS A 547 41.15 -0.67 1.12
C LYS A 547 40.89 0.82 0.93
N VAL A 548 39.85 1.14 0.18
CA VAL A 548 39.33 2.49 -0.03
C VAL A 548 37.98 2.64 0.67
N MET A 549 37.63 3.85 1.08
CA MET A 549 36.33 4.09 1.69
C MET A 549 35.23 4.13 0.62
N VAL A 550 34.20 3.29 0.79
CA VAL A 550 32.97 3.29 -0.01
C VAL A 550 31.79 3.63 0.89
N THR A 551 31.00 4.63 0.50
CA THR A 551 29.83 5.08 1.26
C THR A 551 28.54 4.65 0.58
N PHE A 552 27.71 3.92 1.31
CA PHE A 552 26.44 3.36 0.87
C PHE A 552 25.26 4.11 1.50
N PRO A 553 24.11 4.19 0.81
CA PRO A 553 22.88 4.66 1.42
C PRO A 553 22.29 3.60 2.36
N PHE A 554 21.78 4.04 3.51
CA PHE A 554 21.17 3.18 4.53
C PHE A 554 19.84 3.77 5.03
N GLU A 555 18.76 2.98 4.97
CA GLU A 555 17.42 3.37 5.44
C GLU A 555 16.76 2.26 6.26
N PHE A 556 17.53 1.51 7.06
CA PHE A 556 17.04 0.46 7.95
C PHE A 556 17.36 0.78 9.41
N LEU A 557 16.90 -0.05 10.34
CA LEU A 557 17.19 0.14 11.77
C LEU A 557 18.65 -0.19 12.07
N ASP A 558 19.29 0.68 12.86
CA ASP A 558 20.71 0.55 13.21
C ASP A 558 21.02 -0.76 13.95
N LYS A 559 20.05 -1.32 14.69
CA LYS A 559 20.19 -2.61 15.37
C LYS A 559 20.42 -3.80 14.43
N PHE A 560 20.17 -3.64 13.12
CA PHE A 560 20.45 -4.67 12.12
C PHE A 560 21.82 -4.48 11.45
N LEU A 561 22.63 -3.52 11.88
CA LEU A 561 23.97 -3.34 11.36
C LEU A 561 24.94 -4.31 12.05
N PRO A 562 25.71 -5.12 11.29
CA PRO A 562 26.80 -5.89 11.88
C PRO A 562 27.88 -4.92 12.41
N VAL A 563 28.50 -5.30 13.52
CA VAL A 563 29.46 -4.43 14.23
C VAL A 563 30.84 -4.45 13.55
N ASP A 564 31.23 -5.59 12.97
CA ASP A 564 32.61 -5.80 12.53
C ASP A 564 32.78 -5.84 11.00
N GLU A 565 31.98 -6.67 10.31
CA GLU A 565 32.17 -6.94 8.88
C GLU A 565 30.83 -7.08 8.12
N TYR A 566 30.80 -6.56 6.89
CA TYR A 566 29.64 -6.54 6.00
C TYR A 566 29.88 -7.42 4.79
N GLN A 567 28.93 -8.30 4.46
CA GLN A 567 28.94 -9.03 3.19
C GLN A 567 28.46 -8.10 2.07
N LEU A 568 29.40 -7.64 1.23
CA LEU A 568 29.11 -6.74 0.12
C LEU A 568 28.48 -7.50 -1.03
N THR A 569 27.51 -6.87 -1.69
CA THR A 569 26.82 -7.45 -2.84
C THR A 569 26.99 -6.63 -4.10
N ASP A 570 27.03 -7.32 -5.24
CA ASP A 570 26.81 -6.70 -6.55
C ASP A 570 25.34 -6.29 -6.75
N ILE A 571 24.98 -5.83 -7.94
CA ILE A 571 23.61 -5.38 -8.25
C ILE A 571 22.58 -6.53 -8.23
N ASP A 572 23.01 -7.77 -8.49
CA ASP A 572 22.16 -8.96 -8.51
C ASP A 572 22.04 -9.62 -7.13
N GLY A 573 22.73 -9.10 -6.13
CA GLY A 573 22.71 -9.61 -4.76
C GLY A 573 23.74 -10.70 -4.50
N ASN A 574 24.66 -10.97 -5.44
CA ASN A 574 25.72 -11.94 -5.23
C ASN A 574 26.77 -11.36 -4.29
N ILE A 575 27.30 -12.19 -3.38
CA ILE A 575 28.38 -11.78 -2.47
C ILE A 575 29.67 -11.66 -3.27
N ILE A 576 30.30 -10.49 -3.24
CA ILE A 576 31.54 -10.19 -4.00
C ILE A 576 32.75 -9.95 -3.10
N GLY A 577 32.55 -9.90 -1.78
CA GLY A 577 33.61 -9.67 -0.81
C GLY A 577 33.06 -9.11 0.50
N THR A 578 33.95 -8.60 1.33
CA THR A 578 33.61 -8.02 2.62
C THR A 578 34.02 -6.56 2.74
N GLY A 579 33.31 -5.83 3.60
CA GLY A 579 33.57 -4.44 3.91
C GLY A 579 33.70 -4.25 5.42
N GLU A 580 34.75 -3.56 5.84
CA GLU A 580 35.01 -3.27 7.25
C GLU A 580 34.35 -1.94 7.65
N PHE A 581 33.67 -1.91 8.79
CA PHE A 581 32.95 -0.71 9.23
C PHE A 581 33.89 0.49 9.45
N ALA A 582 33.61 1.62 8.80
CA ALA A 582 34.35 2.88 9.00
C ALA A 582 33.54 3.92 9.76
N GLY A 583 32.21 3.92 9.65
CA GLY A 583 31.33 4.82 10.38
C GLY A 583 29.95 4.98 9.74
N ILE A 584 29.03 5.57 10.49
CA ILE A 584 27.69 5.92 10.04
C ILE A 584 27.42 7.40 10.28
N LYS A 585 26.75 8.05 9.32
CA LYS A 585 26.30 9.44 9.44
C LYS A 585 24.80 9.54 9.18
N HIS A 586 24.07 10.05 10.16
CA HIS A 586 22.63 10.23 10.08
C HIS A 586 22.26 11.61 9.52
N PHE A 587 21.35 11.64 8.55
CA PHE A 587 20.79 12.87 7.99
C PHE A 587 19.29 12.93 8.34
N LEU A 588 18.98 13.46 9.53
CA LEU A 588 17.63 13.48 10.09
C LEU A 588 16.61 14.17 9.17
N LYS A 589 17.02 15.26 8.49
CA LYS A 589 16.17 15.99 7.53
C LYS A 589 15.77 15.12 6.33
N ASP A 590 16.70 14.31 5.83
CA ASP A 590 16.49 13.41 4.69
C ASP A 590 15.88 12.05 5.11
N LYS A 591 15.85 11.78 6.42
CA LYS A 591 15.44 10.50 7.01
C LYS A 591 16.22 9.33 6.40
N ARG A 592 17.53 9.53 6.20
CA ARG A 592 18.45 8.58 5.59
C ARG A 592 19.80 8.65 6.28
N SER A 593 20.45 7.51 6.42
CA SER A 593 21.82 7.42 6.92
C SER A 593 22.76 7.07 5.77
N LEU A 594 24.04 7.39 5.93
CA LEU A 594 25.12 6.95 5.07
C LEU A 594 26.05 6.07 5.88
N ILE A 595 26.30 4.86 5.41
CA ILE A 595 27.27 3.94 6.02
C ILE A 595 28.53 3.90 5.17
N SER A 596 29.67 4.13 5.80
CA SER A 596 30.98 4.08 5.15
C SER A 596 31.69 2.80 5.56
N LEU A 597 32.22 2.09 4.59
CA LEU A 597 32.96 0.83 4.76
C LEU A 597 34.32 0.94 4.07
N TYR A 598 35.36 0.34 4.64
CA TYR A 598 36.62 0.10 3.95
C TYR A 598 36.49 -1.17 3.10
N VAL A 599 36.68 -1.03 1.79
CA VAL A 599 36.47 -2.07 0.77
C VAL A 599 37.71 -2.21 -0.10
N ASP A 600 38.04 -3.43 -0.53
CA ASP A 600 39.12 -3.65 -1.52
C ASP A 600 38.84 -2.81 -2.78
N GLU A 601 39.84 -2.04 -3.22
CA GLU A 601 39.73 -1.15 -4.38
C GLU A 601 39.28 -1.89 -5.65
N LYS A 602 39.62 -3.17 -5.80
CA LYS A 602 39.22 -3.99 -6.96
C LYS A 602 37.71 -4.19 -7.07
N ILE A 603 37.01 -4.22 -5.94
CA ILE A 603 35.56 -4.45 -5.89
C ILE A 603 34.76 -3.19 -5.58
N ALA A 604 35.43 -2.06 -5.29
CA ALA A 604 34.79 -0.80 -4.90
C ALA A 604 33.74 -0.30 -5.91
N ASN A 605 33.98 -0.51 -7.21
CA ASN A 605 33.06 -0.10 -8.29
C ASN A 605 31.96 -1.13 -8.58
N LEU A 606 32.08 -2.34 -8.02
CA LEU A 606 31.12 -3.44 -8.15
C LEU A 606 30.19 -3.53 -6.93
N ALA A 607 30.64 -3.05 -5.77
CA ALA A 607 29.89 -3.05 -4.52
C ALA A 607 28.69 -2.10 -4.62
N ALA A 608 27.53 -2.67 -4.93
CA ALA A 608 26.28 -1.95 -5.07
C ALA A 608 25.50 -1.88 -3.75
N GLY A 609 25.72 -2.83 -2.84
CA GLY A 609 25.02 -2.90 -1.55
C GLY A 609 25.67 -3.90 -0.61
N PHE A 610 24.88 -4.39 0.36
CA PHE A 610 25.31 -5.39 1.32
C PHE A 610 24.11 -6.17 1.85
N ARG A 611 24.33 -7.42 2.25
CA ARG A 611 23.30 -8.28 2.81
C ARG A 611 22.87 -7.80 4.19
N LEU A 612 21.56 -7.78 4.46
CA LEU A 612 21.05 -7.47 5.79
C LEU A 612 21.15 -8.72 6.68
N PRO A 613 21.65 -8.61 7.93
CA PRO A 613 21.75 -9.74 8.86
C PRO A 613 20.42 -10.42 9.20
N LEU A 614 19.28 -9.72 9.04
CA LEU A 614 17.95 -10.32 9.24
C LEU A 614 17.58 -11.34 8.13
N GLN A 615 18.34 -11.40 7.04
CA GLN A 615 18.10 -12.27 5.89
C GLN A 615 18.97 -13.53 5.96
N ASN A 616 18.73 -14.38 6.96
CA ASN A 616 19.48 -15.63 7.20
C ASN A 616 18.64 -16.88 6.93
N MET A 617 18.40 -17.13 5.63
CA MET A 617 17.68 -18.32 5.17
C MET A 617 18.58 -19.55 5.15
N VAL A 618 18.04 -20.70 5.55
CA VAL A 618 18.62 -22.04 5.43
C VAL A 618 17.71 -22.87 4.53
N ILE A 619 18.30 -23.51 3.52
CA ILE A 619 17.60 -24.39 2.58
C ILE A 619 17.85 -25.83 3.03
N GLU A 620 16.79 -26.56 3.37
CA GLU A 620 16.81 -27.98 3.71
C GLU A 620 15.90 -28.75 2.73
N GLY A 621 16.49 -29.28 1.64
CA GLY A 621 15.72 -29.91 0.57
C GLY A 621 14.76 -28.92 -0.13
N ASN A 622 13.48 -29.25 -0.18
CA ASN A 622 12.42 -28.39 -0.75
C ASN A 622 11.79 -27.41 0.26
N TYR A 623 12.36 -27.34 1.47
CA TYR A 623 11.85 -26.52 2.55
C TYR A 623 12.86 -25.43 2.91
N VAL A 624 12.38 -24.19 3.06
CA VAL A 624 13.22 -23.05 3.45
C VAL A 624 12.83 -22.57 4.85
N ARG A 625 13.78 -22.63 5.79
CA ARG A 625 13.65 -22.21 7.21
C ARG A 625 14.68 -21.13 7.56
N ASP A 626 14.54 -20.55 8.76
CA ASP A 626 15.54 -19.64 9.33
C ASP A 626 16.56 -20.41 10.17
N SER A 627 17.82 -20.02 10.02
CA SER A 627 18.98 -20.47 10.81
C SER A 627 18.85 -20.33 12.32
N SER A 628 18.08 -19.35 12.81
CA SER A 628 18.01 -19.00 14.24
C SER A 628 17.32 -20.06 15.12
N ASN A 629 16.55 -20.97 14.51
CA ASN A 629 15.85 -22.05 15.21
C ASN A 629 16.66 -23.35 15.35
N ILE A 630 17.88 -23.42 14.80
CA ILE A 630 18.75 -24.60 14.97
C ILE A 630 19.23 -24.69 16.44
N LEU A 631 19.34 -23.56 17.16
CA LEU A 631 19.86 -23.52 18.53
C LEU A 631 18.80 -23.64 19.64
N LYS A 632 17.49 -23.51 19.35
CA LYS A 632 16.44 -23.58 20.39
C LYS A 632 15.63 -24.87 20.42
N ASN A 633 15.73 -25.71 19.38
CA ASN A 633 15.01 -26.99 19.32
C ASN A 633 15.90 -28.23 19.48
N SER A 634 17.08 -28.10 20.10
CA SER A 634 17.89 -29.26 20.50
C SER A 634 17.42 -29.92 21.81
N LEU A 635 16.32 -29.46 22.44
CA LEU A 635 15.88 -29.97 23.75
C LEU A 635 14.39 -30.35 23.87
N ASN A 636 13.63 -30.41 22.77
CA ASN A 636 12.33 -31.09 22.78
C ASN A 636 12.21 -31.93 21.51
N ASN A 637 12.71 -33.16 21.60
CA ASN A 637 12.38 -34.26 20.71
C ASN A 637 10.89 -34.57 20.85
N ASN A 638 10.05 -33.81 20.14
CA ASN A 638 8.74 -34.23 19.69
C ASN A 638 8.54 -33.60 18.31
N SER A 639 9.32 -34.11 17.36
CA SER A 639 9.01 -34.10 15.94
C SER A 639 7.71 -34.88 15.72
N SER A 640 6.58 -34.28 16.07
CA SER A 640 5.29 -34.73 15.56
C SER A 640 5.23 -34.32 14.09
N ASN A 641 5.46 -35.32 13.24
CA ASN A 641 5.19 -35.37 11.82
C ASN A 641 4.19 -34.29 11.35
N LEU A 642 4.71 -33.23 10.73
CA LEU A 642 3.96 -32.49 9.70
C LEU A 642 3.89 -33.42 8.49
N SER A 643 2.96 -34.37 8.55
CA SER A 643 2.61 -35.20 7.42
C SER A 643 2.20 -34.29 6.27
N ILE A 644 2.94 -34.39 5.17
CA ILE A 644 2.55 -33.87 3.86
C ILE A 644 1.39 -34.77 3.41
N GLU A 645 0.21 -34.59 3.99
CA GLU A 645 -0.99 -35.10 3.37
C GLU A 645 -1.31 -34.19 2.19
N ASN A 646 -1.18 -34.74 0.98
CA ASN A 646 -1.79 -34.19 -0.21
C ASN A 646 -3.32 -34.30 -0.05
N THR A 647 -3.92 -33.38 0.71
CA THR A 647 -5.37 -33.21 0.66
C THR A 647 -5.69 -32.49 -0.65
N ASN A 648 -6.13 -33.27 -1.64
CA ASN A 648 -6.71 -32.75 -2.87
C ASN A 648 -8.06 -32.00 -2.65
N ASN A 649 -8.41 -31.67 -1.41
CA ASN A 649 -9.73 -31.15 -1.01
C ASN A 649 -9.75 -29.69 -0.55
N ASP A 650 -8.60 -29.01 -0.45
CA ASP A 650 -8.58 -27.63 0.03
C ASP A 650 -9.13 -26.65 -1.02
N PRO A 651 -10.12 -25.81 -0.66
CA PRO A 651 -10.83 -24.98 -1.62
C PRO A 651 -9.96 -23.80 -2.09
N SER A 652 -10.11 -23.47 -3.37
CA SER A 652 -9.71 -22.19 -3.95
C SER A 652 -10.96 -21.35 -4.16
N PHE A 653 -10.99 -20.14 -3.63
CA PHE A 653 -12.17 -19.27 -3.72
C PHE A 653 -11.96 -18.12 -4.68
N VAL A 654 -12.95 -17.89 -5.56
CA VAL A 654 -13.04 -16.69 -6.40
C VAL A 654 -13.74 -15.55 -5.66
N CYS A 655 -14.79 -15.84 -4.89
CA CYS A 655 -15.50 -14.86 -4.08
C CYS A 655 -15.37 -15.20 -2.59
N ILE A 656 -14.54 -14.44 -1.89
CA ILE A 656 -14.24 -14.70 -0.47
C ILE A 656 -15.41 -14.40 0.46
N CYS A 657 -16.19 -13.35 0.16
CA CYS A 657 -17.33 -12.97 0.98
C CYS A 657 -18.41 -14.07 1.03
N GLU A 658 -18.69 -14.69 -0.12
CA GLU A 658 -19.76 -15.67 -0.32
C GLU A 658 -19.23 -17.11 -0.43
N ARG A 659 -17.91 -17.33 -0.21
CA ARG A 659 -17.23 -18.63 -0.34
C ARG A 659 -17.51 -19.38 -1.65
N VAL A 660 -17.58 -18.65 -2.75
CA VAL A 660 -17.75 -19.26 -4.09
C VAL A 660 -16.43 -19.85 -4.54
N LYS A 661 -16.39 -21.16 -4.80
CA LYS A 661 -15.19 -21.85 -5.24
C LYS A 661 -14.91 -21.59 -6.71
N VAL A 662 -13.63 -21.70 -7.09
CA VAL A 662 -13.21 -21.60 -8.49
C VAL A 662 -13.83 -22.72 -9.32
N GLU A 663 -13.87 -23.95 -8.81
CA GLU A 663 -14.38 -25.10 -9.56
C GLU A 663 -15.87 -24.99 -9.87
N ASP A 664 -16.70 -24.58 -8.90
CA ASP A 664 -18.15 -24.36 -9.11
C ASP A 664 -18.42 -23.40 -10.29
N VAL A 665 -17.58 -22.35 -10.42
CA VAL A 665 -17.66 -21.40 -11.53
C VAL A 665 -17.19 -22.02 -12.84
N LYS A 666 -16.10 -22.80 -12.83
CA LYS A 666 -15.59 -23.48 -14.02
C LYS A 666 -16.59 -24.51 -14.55
N GLU A 667 -17.26 -25.25 -13.69
CA GLU A 667 -18.33 -26.18 -14.07
C GLU A 667 -19.45 -25.48 -14.84
N ILE A 668 -19.94 -24.33 -14.33
CA ILE A 668 -20.98 -23.55 -15.02
C ILE A 668 -20.49 -23.04 -16.38
N ILE A 669 -19.23 -22.57 -16.48
CA ILE A 669 -18.65 -22.11 -17.74
C ILE A 669 -18.55 -23.25 -18.75
N ARG A 670 -18.18 -24.47 -18.31
CA ARG A 670 -18.10 -25.68 -19.15
C ARG A 670 -19.46 -26.14 -19.67
N LEU A 671 -20.56 -25.77 -19.01
CA LEU A 671 -21.93 -25.93 -19.55
C LEU A 671 -22.27 -24.93 -20.67
N GLY A 672 -21.34 -24.05 -21.06
CA GLY A 672 -21.49 -23.08 -22.14
C GLY A 672 -21.99 -21.71 -21.70
N ILE A 673 -22.17 -21.48 -20.38
CA ILE A 673 -22.62 -20.20 -19.83
C ILE A 673 -21.47 -19.19 -19.82
N LYS A 674 -21.70 -18.02 -20.45
CA LYS A 674 -20.70 -16.94 -20.57
C LYS A 674 -21.17 -15.61 -19.97
N ASP A 675 -22.41 -15.54 -19.51
CA ASP A 675 -22.98 -14.37 -18.84
C ASP A 675 -22.62 -14.36 -17.35
N ILE A 676 -21.88 -13.33 -16.92
CA ILE A 676 -21.50 -13.16 -15.51
C ILE A 676 -22.73 -12.96 -14.62
N ASN A 677 -23.83 -12.39 -15.13
CA ASN A 677 -25.06 -12.18 -14.36
C ASN A 677 -25.75 -13.51 -14.04
N PHE A 678 -25.76 -14.46 -14.99
CA PHE A 678 -26.20 -15.83 -14.73
C PHE A 678 -25.31 -16.52 -13.70
N ILE A 679 -23.98 -16.49 -13.87
CA ILE A 679 -23.04 -17.10 -12.91
C ILE A 679 -23.25 -16.51 -11.51
N LYS A 680 -23.43 -15.18 -11.41
CA LYS A 680 -23.77 -14.46 -10.18
C LYS A 680 -25.08 -14.97 -9.56
N ALA A 681 -26.14 -15.11 -10.33
CA ALA A 681 -27.43 -15.60 -9.83
C ALA A 681 -27.35 -17.05 -9.35
N ALA A 682 -26.60 -17.91 -10.05
CA ALA A 682 -26.43 -19.31 -9.73
C ALA A 682 -25.53 -19.55 -8.49
N THR A 683 -24.47 -18.75 -8.33
CA THR A 683 -23.42 -19.00 -7.32
C THR A 683 -23.37 -18.00 -6.18
N ARG A 684 -24.08 -16.87 -6.29
CA ARG A 684 -23.93 -15.66 -5.45
C ARG A 684 -22.62 -14.91 -5.62
N LEU A 685 -21.81 -15.24 -6.63
CA LEU A 685 -20.61 -14.47 -6.97
C LEU A 685 -20.94 -12.98 -7.13
N SER A 686 -20.13 -12.10 -6.53
CA SER A 686 -20.35 -10.64 -6.52
C SER A 686 -21.58 -10.15 -5.74
N MET A 687 -22.25 -10.99 -4.95
CA MET A 687 -23.41 -10.61 -4.13
C MET A 687 -23.08 -10.33 -2.65
N GLY A 688 -21.83 -10.57 -2.22
CA GLY A 688 -21.40 -10.27 -0.86
C GLY A 688 -21.27 -8.78 -0.57
N ALA A 689 -21.00 -8.44 0.70
CA ALA A 689 -20.92 -7.06 1.19
C ALA A 689 -19.90 -6.17 0.46
N CYS A 690 -18.91 -6.75 -0.22
CA CYS A 690 -18.00 -5.97 -1.07
C CYS A 690 -18.67 -5.44 -2.36
N GLY A 691 -19.80 -6.00 -2.78
CA GLY A 691 -20.47 -5.67 -4.05
C GLY A 691 -19.71 -6.17 -5.29
N GLY A 692 -18.91 -7.24 -5.14
CA GLY A 692 -18.12 -7.83 -6.23
C GLY A 692 -16.76 -7.17 -6.47
N LYS A 693 -16.35 -6.20 -5.66
CA LYS A 693 -15.09 -5.45 -5.82
C LYS A 693 -13.85 -6.35 -5.85
N THR A 694 -13.84 -7.48 -5.16
CA THR A 694 -12.68 -8.39 -5.12
C THR A 694 -12.72 -9.47 -6.20
N CYS A 695 -13.91 -9.99 -6.54
CA CYS A 695 -14.05 -11.16 -7.42
C CYS A 695 -14.34 -10.81 -8.89
N SER A 696 -14.73 -9.57 -9.21
CA SER A 696 -15.09 -9.14 -10.57
C SER A 696 -13.94 -9.23 -11.58
N THR A 697 -12.70 -9.00 -11.13
CA THR A 697 -11.52 -9.15 -11.98
C THR A 697 -11.09 -10.60 -12.10
N THR A 698 -11.15 -11.35 -11.00
CA THR A 698 -10.77 -12.77 -10.94
C THR A 698 -11.67 -13.65 -11.82
N ILE A 699 -12.99 -13.41 -11.85
CA ILE A 699 -13.91 -14.15 -12.74
C ILE A 699 -13.54 -13.99 -14.22
N THR A 700 -13.07 -12.80 -14.61
CA THR A 700 -12.64 -12.53 -15.99
C THR A 700 -11.38 -13.34 -16.34
N SER A 701 -10.47 -13.53 -15.38
CA SER A 701 -9.31 -14.41 -15.56
C SER A 701 -9.71 -15.87 -15.70
N ILE A 702 -10.64 -16.35 -14.87
CA ILE A 702 -11.15 -17.74 -14.94
C ILE A 702 -11.81 -18.01 -16.30
N LEU A 703 -12.66 -17.10 -16.79
CA LEU A 703 -13.26 -17.20 -18.12
C LEU A 703 -12.19 -17.33 -19.22
N ARG A 704 -11.09 -16.57 -19.11
CA ARG A 704 -9.97 -16.66 -20.07
C ARG A 704 -9.23 -17.99 -19.98
N GLU A 705 -9.02 -18.53 -18.78
CA GLU A 705 -8.41 -19.86 -18.57
C GLU A 705 -9.23 -20.96 -19.23
N GLU A 706 -10.57 -20.86 -19.19
CA GLU A 706 -11.49 -21.78 -19.88
C GLU A 706 -11.67 -21.44 -21.38
N GLY A 707 -10.80 -20.58 -21.94
CA GLY A 707 -10.76 -20.27 -23.38
C GLY A 707 -11.85 -19.31 -23.86
N ILE A 708 -12.59 -18.65 -22.96
CA ILE A 708 -13.65 -17.71 -23.32
C ILE A 708 -13.05 -16.33 -23.64
N ASN A 709 -13.33 -15.84 -24.85
CA ASN A 709 -12.93 -14.50 -25.26
C ASN A 709 -13.71 -13.43 -24.49
N ARG A 710 -13.02 -12.40 -23.99
CA ARG A 710 -13.62 -11.30 -23.23
C ARG A 710 -14.73 -10.56 -24.00
N ASN A 711 -14.65 -10.49 -25.32
CA ASN A 711 -15.60 -9.73 -26.15
C ASN A 711 -17.02 -10.32 -26.16
N VAL A 712 -17.16 -11.60 -25.79
CA VAL A 712 -18.48 -12.28 -25.72
C VAL A 712 -19.00 -12.40 -24.29
N VAL A 713 -18.30 -11.81 -23.31
CA VAL A 713 -18.68 -11.85 -21.89
C VAL A 713 -19.53 -10.64 -21.56
N GLU A 714 -20.75 -10.87 -21.09
CA GLU A 714 -21.59 -9.80 -20.55
C GLU A 714 -21.09 -9.38 -19.16
N PRO A 715 -20.79 -8.08 -18.93
CA PRO A 715 -20.26 -7.62 -17.65
C PRO A 715 -21.33 -7.56 -16.55
N ASN A 716 -20.88 -7.64 -15.30
CA ASN A 716 -21.72 -7.36 -14.14
C ASN A 716 -22.15 -5.88 -14.13
N LYS A 717 -23.42 -5.61 -13.79
CA LYS A 717 -23.97 -4.25 -13.72
C LYS A 717 -23.93 -3.73 -12.27
N PRO A 718 -23.07 -2.76 -11.93
CA PRO A 718 -23.06 -2.16 -10.59
C PRO A 718 -24.37 -1.38 -10.35
N ARG A 719 -24.79 -1.34 -9.08
CA ARG A 719 -26.00 -0.65 -8.63
C ARG A 719 -25.66 0.23 -7.43
N PRO A 720 -26.19 1.47 -7.36
CA PRO A 720 -26.27 2.19 -6.10
C PRO A 720 -27.07 1.38 -5.08
N LEU A 721 -26.75 1.43 -3.79
CA LEU A 721 -25.66 2.19 -3.18
C LEU A 721 -24.32 1.44 -3.27
N ILE A 722 -23.22 2.15 -3.55
CA ILE A 722 -21.90 1.51 -3.69
C ILE A 722 -21.25 1.10 -2.35
N VAL A 723 -21.79 1.62 -1.24
CA VAL A 723 -21.47 1.28 0.14
C VAL A 723 -22.76 1.15 0.95
N GLU A 724 -22.68 0.44 2.07
CA GLU A 724 -23.80 0.22 2.97
C GLU A 724 -24.17 1.50 3.73
N VAL A 725 -25.44 1.91 3.68
CA VAL A 725 -25.97 3.09 4.40
C VAL A 725 -27.17 2.68 5.26
N PRO A 726 -27.19 2.97 6.57
CA PRO A 726 -28.33 2.67 7.42
C PRO A 726 -29.60 3.41 6.97
N PHE A 727 -30.75 2.70 6.95
CA PHE A 727 -32.01 3.24 6.42
C PHE A 727 -32.50 4.52 7.10
N LYS A 728 -32.19 4.72 8.39
CA LYS A 728 -32.59 5.92 9.14
C LYS A 728 -32.17 7.24 8.48
N TYR A 729 -31.07 7.24 7.72
CA TYR A 729 -30.56 8.42 7.04
C TYR A 729 -31.34 8.82 5.78
N PHE A 730 -32.25 7.96 5.30
CA PHE A 730 -33.12 8.27 4.16
C PHE A 730 -34.51 8.78 4.59
N ALA A 731 -34.81 8.79 5.89
CA ALA A 731 -36.14 9.08 6.43
C ALA A 731 -36.26 10.45 7.14
N GLY A 732 -35.20 11.28 7.08
CA GLY A 732 -35.17 12.60 7.70
C GLY A 732 -35.84 13.70 6.90
N ASN A 733 -35.91 14.89 7.52
CA ASN A 733 -36.34 16.10 6.85
C ASN A 733 -35.23 16.64 5.93
N LYS A 734 -35.62 17.20 4.79
CA LYS A 734 -34.67 17.86 3.89
C LYS A 734 -34.32 19.25 4.40
N VAL A 735 -33.03 19.54 4.51
CA VAL A 735 -32.48 20.82 4.96
C VAL A 735 -31.55 21.36 3.89
N LYS A 736 -31.85 22.54 3.34
CA LYS A 736 -30.99 23.20 2.35
C LYS A 736 -29.82 23.88 3.05
N LEU A 737 -28.62 23.70 2.50
CA LEU A 737 -27.39 24.33 2.95
C LEU A 737 -26.78 25.16 1.81
N ASN A 738 -26.47 26.41 2.10
CA ASN A 738 -25.61 27.21 1.25
C ASN A 738 -24.19 26.60 1.23
N PHE A 739 -23.55 26.63 0.06
CA PHE A 739 -22.18 26.16 -0.15
C PHE A 739 -21.21 26.68 0.91
N ASP A 740 -21.33 27.95 1.30
CA ASP A 740 -20.42 28.57 2.27
C ASP A 740 -20.55 27.97 3.67
N ASN A 741 -21.76 27.53 4.05
CA ASN A 741 -22.11 26.99 5.37
C ASN A 741 -22.13 25.45 5.43
N ILE A 742 -21.78 24.78 4.34
CA ILE A 742 -21.95 23.32 4.23
C ILE A 742 -21.18 22.52 5.30
N ASN A 743 -20.02 23.03 5.73
CA ASN A 743 -19.20 22.40 6.78
C ASN A 743 -19.62 22.80 8.20
N SER A 744 -20.35 23.90 8.38
CA SER A 744 -20.69 24.45 9.70
C SER A 744 -22.02 23.93 10.25
N LYS A 745 -22.81 23.19 9.44
CA LYS A 745 -24.15 22.66 9.77
C LYS A 745 -25.11 23.69 10.39
N LYS A 746 -24.86 25.00 10.21
CA LYS A 746 -25.76 26.05 10.69
C LYS A 746 -26.99 26.07 9.78
N LYS A 747 -28.16 25.77 10.34
CA LYS A 747 -29.45 25.97 9.67
C LYS A 747 -29.55 27.43 9.22
N GLU A 748 -29.80 27.66 7.93
CA GLU A 748 -30.42 28.93 7.53
C GLU A 748 -31.77 28.96 8.25
N LYS A 749 -31.95 29.94 9.15
CA LYS A 749 -33.28 30.26 9.65
C LYS A 749 -33.97 30.97 8.48
N ASP A 750 -35.05 30.36 8.01
CA ASP A 750 -35.95 30.91 6.99
C ASP A 750 -36.29 32.39 7.24
#